data_AF-A0A1H3MIT2-F1
#
_entry.id   AF-A0A1H3MIT2-F1
#
_cell.length_a   1.000
_cell.length_b   1.000
_cell.length_c   1.000
_cell.angle_alpha   90.00
_cell.angle_beta   90.00
_cell.angle_gamma   90.00
#
_symmetry.space_group_name_H-M   'P 1'
#
loop_
_entity.id
_entity.type
_entity.pdbx_description
1 polymer ?
#
loop_
_entity_poly.entity_id
_entity_poly.type
_entity_poly.pdbx_seq_one_letter_code
_entity_poly.pdbx_strand_id
1 'polypeptide(L)'
;MKPSLAVTELERRLANLPKPTYPEELPVVGKREEIARAIEAHQVVIVCGETGSGKTTQLPKICLELGRGVAGLIGHTQPRRIAARTVAMRISSELNRSLGHAVGYKVRFSDSISKDTYIKLMTDGILLAETQGDPMLRAYDTIIIDEAHERSLNIDFLLGYLKQLLPKRPDLKLIVTSATIDAERFSQHFNNAPVIEVSGRLYPVEIRYRPLASEDEEELDLQQAITDAIDELMRIGPGDTLIFLPGEREIRETAESLRKHAFNRPGGGAGVEILPLFARLSFAEQERVFKPGNVRRIVLATNVAETSLTVPGIRYVIDTGLARINRYSYRNKVEQLLIEKISQASANQRAGRCGRVMSGICIRLYGEDDYLARPEFTDPEILRSSLAAVILRMKSLKIGDVENFPFLQPPLPRMIADGYQLLAELGAVDDNNTLTAIGWRLARFPIDPKITRMILAAKQENCLSELLIIASALSLQDPRDRPFERQDAADRAHEPFRDERSDFLSFLKLWEFFDAELKHKKSNKKLIAQCQEHFLSHRRMREWREIHGQLHTLVMELGFKLNQVPASYEEIHRALLAGLLGNIGFKSESEGEYLGARGIKFSIFPGSSLKKAKPKWIVAAELAETAKLYARCVATIDPSWLENIAGGLCKKHYFDPHWEKQPAQVAAYERVTLYGLTIVPKRRVAYGRINPKEAREIFIRNALVAGEYVTKAPFFEHNRKLIEEIEELEHKARRQDVLVDEQDIFAFYDAIIPADIYGGAAFEKWRKQAEQTNPQLLYLTRDYLMRHAAGSITELQFPETVSIDGHAFPLNYRFEPGHTLDGVTITVPLPFLNKLTASQFDSLVPGLVREKITWYLKALPKQIRRNLVPVPDYVTRFLEQQETQGEPILLSEALARFIQSKTSIKVSLDSWDDKPLPLHLQMNYMVIDDAGQELAMSRDLVQLQAQLGQAAQLTFARSGAAEQTGIERDQLIRWDFGDLPEEITFTRAGKQITGYPALVDQTDHVAIRLFDTREAAASNMRAGVRRLLNFELKDRMKQLEKNLPGHRQAIIQLSTLLDPETLKRDMLDAISDRAFIGDDPLPRSESEFNAQKQRARLRLSPVTDAIARFIQDIAQDYQTLKQRLAATTISNPRLKNELNDQLNNLIYPGFLNATSWERLPHLTRYLKGMVMRLDKYPGNPSRDGQHAVGIAALWNQYLQRLEKHRKAGISDPNLAEFRWQIEELRISLFAQELKTPYPVSVKRLQKFWETVRE
;
A
#
# COMPACT_ATOMS: atom_id res chain seq x y z
N MET A 1 51.41 -34.16 -7.18
CA MET A 1 51.62 -35.50 -7.74
C MET A 1 51.00 -36.52 -6.80
N LYS A 2 50.09 -37.37 -7.31
CA LYS A 2 49.55 -38.66 -6.80
C LYS A 2 49.17 -38.81 -5.29
N PRO A 3 48.08 -39.54 -5.02
CA PRO A 3 48.28 -40.97 -4.82
C PRO A 3 47.72 -41.70 -6.03
N SER A 4 48.61 -42.28 -6.86
CA SER A 4 48.18 -43.46 -7.58
C SER A 4 48.08 -44.55 -6.55
N LEU A 5 47.12 -45.44 -6.74
CA LEU A 5 47.19 -46.77 -6.18
C LEU A 5 48.63 -47.29 -6.33
N ALA A 6 49.16 -47.88 -5.26
CA ALA A 6 50.45 -48.57 -5.33
C ALA A 6 50.38 -49.58 -6.48
N VAL A 7 51.49 -49.81 -7.19
CA VAL A 7 51.53 -50.72 -8.36
C VAL A 7 50.94 -52.09 -8.00
N THR A 8 51.25 -52.58 -6.80
CA THR A 8 50.72 -53.83 -6.22
C THR A 8 49.19 -53.82 -6.06
N GLU A 9 48.58 -52.69 -5.70
CA GLU A 9 47.13 -52.57 -5.57
C GLU A 9 46.44 -52.50 -6.95
N LEU A 10 47.09 -51.86 -7.94
CA LEU A 10 46.60 -51.84 -9.31
C LEU A 10 46.58 -53.24 -9.94
N GLU A 11 47.66 -54.01 -9.76
CA GLU A 11 47.76 -55.41 -10.20
C GLU A 11 46.71 -56.28 -9.51
N ARG A 12 46.52 -56.11 -8.19
CA ARG A 12 45.47 -56.81 -7.43
C ARG A 12 44.08 -56.51 -7.98
N ARG A 13 43.77 -55.24 -8.26
CA ARG A 13 42.47 -54.84 -8.82
C ARG A 13 42.27 -55.35 -10.24
N LEU A 14 43.32 -55.33 -11.07
CA LEU A 14 43.24 -55.86 -12.44
C LEU A 14 42.98 -57.38 -12.44
N ALA A 15 43.66 -58.13 -11.56
CA ALA A 15 43.46 -59.58 -11.43
C ALA A 15 42.06 -59.96 -10.94
N ASN A 16 41.42 -59.09 -10.14
CA ASN A 16 40.09 -59.32 -9.56
C ASN A 16 38.95 -58.60 -10.31
N LEU A 17 39.23 -58.02 -11.49
CA LEU A 17 38.25 -57.28 -12.28
C LEU A 17 37.10 -58.22 -12.72
N PRO A 18 35.83 -57.91 -12.39
CA PRO A 18 34.69 -58.71 -12.82
C PRO A 18 34.58 -58.73 -14.36
N LYS A 19 34.33 -59.92 -14.92
CA LYS A 19 34.05 -60.10 -16.36
C LYS A 19 32.54 -60.02 -16.61
N PRO A 20 32.04 -58.98 -17.31
CA PRO A 20 30.61 -58.83 -17.55
C PRO A 20 30.09 -59.81 -18.61
N THR A 21 28.84 -60.26 -18.46
CA THR A 21 28.04 -60.92 -19.51
C THR A 21 26.95 -59.96 -19.99
N TYR A 22 26.53 -60.07 -21.25
CA TYR A 22 25.56 -59.13 -21.84
C TYR A 22 24.31 -59.86 -22.35
N PRO A 23 23.10 -59.37 -22.02
CA PRO A 23 21.85 -59.90 -22.57
C PRO A 23 21.65 -59.42 -24.02
N GLU A 24 21.61 -60.34 -24.98
CA GLU A 24 21.52 -60.04 -26.43
C GLU A 24 20.22 -59.31 -26.81
N GLU A 25 19.17 -59.43 -26.01
CA GLU A 25 17.88 -58.80 -26.25
C GLU A 25 17.87 -57.27 -26.03
N LEU A 26 18.87 -56.71 -25.33
CA LEU A 26 18.91 -55.27 -25.03
C LEU A 26 19.52 -54.46 -26.19
N PRO A 27 18.84 -53.39 -26.67
CA PRO A 27 19.31 -52.58 -27.80
C PRO A 27 20.74 -52.02 -27.66
N VAL A 28 21.14 -51.60 -26.46
CA VAL A 28 22.50 -51.08 -26.21
C VAL A 28 23.60 -52.12 -26.48
N VAL A 29 23.30 -53.41 -26.32
CA VAL A 29 24.27 -54.49 -26.53
C VAL A 29 24.58 -54.67 -28.02
N GLY A 30 23.60 -54.44 -28.91
CA GLY A 30 23.83 -54.43 -30.36
C GLY A 30 24.80 -53.33 -30.82
N LYS A 31 24.98 -52.28 -30.01
CA LYS A 31 25.91 -51.16 -30.24
C LYS A 31 27.16 -51.22 -29.36
N ARG A 32 27.38 -52.33 -28.63
CA ARG A 32 28.45 -52.47 -27.62
C ARG A 32 29.84 -52.15 -28.16
N GLU A 33 30.22 -52.72 -29.30
CA GLU A 33 31.56 -52.52 -29.90
C GLU A 33 31.77 -51.10 -30.43
N GLU A 34 30.70 -50.46 -30.92
CA GLU A 34 30.73 -49.06 -31.35
C GLU A 34 30.94 -48.12 -30.15
N ILE A 35 30.19 -48.35 -29.06
CA ILE A 35 30.32 -47.62 -27.79
C ILE A 35 31.72 -47.83 -27.20
N ALA A 36 32.22 -49.07 -27.16
CA ALA A 36 33.53 -49.38 -26.62
C ALA A 36 34.65 -48.64 -27.35
N ARG A 37 34.65 -48.69 -28.70
CA ARG A 37 35.62 -47.96 -29.54
C ARG A 37 35.55 -46.45 -29.32
N ALA A 38 34.34 -45.89 -29.19
CA ALA A 38 34.18 -44.46 -28.94
C ALA A 38 34.75 -44.04 -27.57
N ILE A 39 34.51 -44.83 -26.51
CA ILE A 39 35.04 -44.57 -25.17
C ILE A 39 36.58 -44.64 -25.15
N GLU A 40 37.19 -45.56 -25.90
CA GLU A 40 38.64 -45.62 -26.03
C GLU A 40 39.19 -44.38 -26.74
N ALA A 41 38.63 -44.07 -27.92
CA ALA A 41 39.12 -43.02 -28.82
C ALA A 41 38.87 -41.58 -28.32
N HIS A 42 37.79 -41.35 -27.56
CA HIS A 42 37.36 -40.00 -27.17
C HIS A 42 37.32 -39.84 -25.66
N GLN A 43 37.65 -38.65 -25.15
CA GLN A 43 37.59 -38.37 -23.71
C GLN A 43 36.13 -38.26 -23.21
N VAL A 44 35.25 -37.70 -24.05
CA VAL A 44 33.82 -37.53 -23.78
C VAL A 44 33.02 -38.30 -24.84
N VAL A 45 32.01 -39.05 -24.41
CA VAL A 45 31.06 -39.74 -25.31
C VAL A 45 29.64 -39.47 -24.85
N ILE A 46 28.74 -39.19 -25.80
CA ILE A 46 27.32 -39.00 -25.52
C ILE A 46 26.58 -40.22 -26.03
N VAL A 47 25.78 -40.86 -25.17
CA VAL A 47 25.00 -42.04 -25.52
C VAL A 47 23.52 -41.72 -25.37
N CYS A 48 22.84 -41.61 -26.49
CA CYS A 48 21.40 -41.33 -26.53
C CYS A 48 20.62 -42.61 -26.78
N GLY A 49 19.43 -42.69 -26.20
CA GLY A 49 18.50 -43.77 -26.47
C GLY A 49 17.40 -43.76 -25.43
N GLU A 50 16.25 -44.34 -25.73
CA GLU A 50 15.09 -44.25 -24.84
C GLU A 50 15.31 -45.03 -23.54
N THR A 51 14.53 -44.69 -22.50
CA THR A 51 14.54 -45.46 -21.25
C THR A 51 14.11 -46.91 -21.54
N GLY A 52 14.85 -47.89 -21.01
CA GLY A 52 14.60 -49.33 -21.29
C GLY A 52 15.54 -49.95 -22.34
N SER A 53 16.31 -49.14 -23.08
CA SER A 53 17.36 -49.61 -24.01
C SER A 53 18.55 -50.33 -23.34
N GLY A 54 18.67 -50.26 -22.02
CA GLY A 54 19.74 -50.89 -21.24
C GLY A 54 20.95 -49.99 -20.93
N LYS A 55 20.99 -48.73 -21.38
CA LYS A 55 22.13 -47.80 -21.20
C LYS A 55 22.67 -47.78 -19.77
N THR A 56 21.79 -47.46 -18.81
CA THR A 56 22.09 -47.34 -17.38
C THR A 56 22.72 -48.60 -16.77
N THR A 57 22.31 -49.80 -17.19
CA THR A 57 22.84 -51.05 -16.62
C THR A 57 24.04 -51.59 -17.36
N GLN A 58 24.14 -51.35 -18.68
CA GLN A 58 25.18 -51.95 -19.51
C GLN A 58 26.41 -51.05 -19.73
N LEU A 59 26.28 -49.72 -19.79
CA LEU A 59 27.44 -48.82 -19.98
C LEU A 59 28.56 -49.00 -18.93
N PRO A 60 28.26 -49.18 -17.63
CA PRO A 60 29.31 -49.41 -16.63
C PRO A 60 30.02 -50.75 -16.83
N LYS A 61 29.29 -51.77 -17.34
CA LYS A 61 29.85 -53.08 -17.68
C LYS A 61 30.78 -52.98 -18.88
N ILE A 62 30.40 -52.21 -19.90
CA ILE A 62 31.29 -51.90 -21.04
C ILE A 62 32.55 -51.19 -20.57
N CYS A 63 32.44 -50.26 -19.63
CA CYS A 63 33.60 -49.59 -19.02
C CYS A 63 34.51 -50.59 -18.28
N LEU A 64 33.94 -51.53 -17.50
CA LEU A 64 34.72 -52.59 -16.84
C LEU A 64 35.47 -53.46 -17.86
N GLU A 65 34.83 -53.83 -18.97
CA GLU A 65 35.46 -54.61 -20.05
C GLU A 65 36.69 -53.89 -20.65
N LEU A 66 36.64 -52.56 -20.71
CA LEU A 66 37.76 -51.69 -21.13
C LEU A 66 38.81 -51.46 -20.03
N GLY A 67 38.75 -52.17 -18.90
CA GLY A 67 39.68 -52.03 -17.79
C GLY A 67 39.48 -50.76 -16.94
N ARG A 68 38.38 -50.04 -17.10
CA ARG A 68 38.04 -48.87 -16.27
C ARG A 68 37.53 -49.32 -14.89
N GLY A 69 37.69 -48.46 -13.88
CA GLY A 69 37.42 -48.79 -12.48
C GLY A 69 38.57 -49.54 -11.79
N VAL A 70 39.69 -49.79 -12.49
CA VAL A 70 40.91 -50.39 -11.89
C VAL A 70 41.82 -49.32 -11.31
N ALA A 71 42.09 -48.25 -12.07
CA ALA A 71 42.97 -47.15 -11.66
C ALA A 71 42.27 -46.13 -10.73
N GLY A 72 40.95 -46.08 -10.79
CA GLY A 72 40.07 -45.36 -9.87
C GLY A 72 38.73 -46.09 -9.78
N LEU A 73 37.63 -45.36 -9.57
CA LEU A 73 36.27 -45.88 -9.65
C LEU A 73 35.58 -45.44 -10.94
N ILE A 74 34.63 -46.25 -11.41
CA ILE A 74 33.58 -45.81 -12.33
C ILE A 74 32.50 -45.16 -11.47
N GLY A 75 32.45 -43.83 -11.48
CA GLY A 75 31.42 -43.05 -10.80
C GLY A 75 30.20 -42.92 -11.69
N HIS A 76 29.06 -43.46 -11.28
CA HIS A 76 27.83 -43.42 -12.06
C HIS A 76 26.76 -42.64 -11.31
N THR A 77 26.41 -41.46 -11.82
CA THR A 77 25.41 -40.63 -11.18
C THR A 77 24.01 -40.98 -11.64
N GLN A 78 23.03 -40.70 -10.78
CA GLN A 78 21.60 -40.87 -10.97
C GLN A 78 20.87 -39.70 -10.31
N PRO A 79 19.79 -39.16 -10.90
CA PRO A 79 19.07 -38.03 -10.32
C PRO A 79 18.37 -38.39 -9.00
N ARG A 80 17.94 -39.65 -8.86
CA ARG A 80 17.10 -40.11 -7.73
C ARG A 80 17.80 -41.16 -6.88
N ARG A 81 17.66 -41.05 -5.56
CA ARG A 81 18.23 -42.03 -4.59
C ARG A 81 17.75 -43.46 -4.85
N ILE A 82 16.47 -43.63 -5.22
CA ILE A 82 15.88 -44.94 -5.51
C ILE A 82 16.55 -45.54 -6.74
N ALA A 83 16.69 -44.77 -7.82
CA ALA A 83 17.35 -45.21 -9.05
C ALA A 83 18.80 -45.65 -8.80
N ALA A 84 19.59 -44.85 -8.07
CA ALA A 84 20.97 -45.22 -7.70
C ALA A 84 21.04 -46.59 -7.00
N ARG A 85 20.12 -46.85 -6.06
CA ARG A 85 20.06 -48.12 -5.31
C ARG A 85 19.62 -49.29 -6.17
N THR A 86 18.52 -49.14 -6.92
CA THR A 86 17.96 -50.22 -7.74
C THR A 86 18.89 -50.59 -8.90
N VAL A 87 19.53 -49.59 -9.52
CA VAL A 87 20.55 -49.82 -10.55
C VAL A 87 21.77 -50.54 -9.98
N ALA A 88 22.27 -50.13 -8.81
CA ALA A 88 23.39 -50.83 -8.16
C ALA A 88 23.05 -52.29 -7.86
N MET A 89 21.86 -52.56 -7.31
CA MET A 89 21.37 -53.91 -7.07
C MET A 89 21.27 -54.73 -8.36
N ARG A 90 20.76 -54.12 -9.44
CA ARG A 90 20.62 -54.79 -10.74
C ARG A 90 21.97 -55.15 -11.36
N ILE A 91 22.91 -54.21 -11.42
CA ILE A 91 24.25 -54.44 -11.98
C ILE A 91 25.01 -55.47 -11.13
N SER A 92 24.89 -55.41 -9.80
CA SER A 92 25.51 -56.40 -8.90
C SER A 92 24.99 -57.81 -9.16
N SER A 93 23.67 -57.96 -9.36
CA SER A 93 23.02 -59.22 -9.72
C SER A 93 23.50 -59.73 -11.08
N GLU A 94 23.54 -58.86 -12.10
CA GLU A 94 24.03 -59.22 -13.45
C GLU A 94 25.51 -59.62 -13.47
N LEU A 95 26.33 -59.09 -12.56
CA LEU A 95 27.74 -59.45 -12.41
C LEU A 95 27.97 -60.67 -11.50
N ASN A 96 26.91 -61.27 -10.93
CA ASN A 96 27.00 -62.34 -9.93
C ASN A 96 27.92 -61.99 -8.75
N ARG A 97 27.74 -60.79 -8.20
CA ARG A 97 28.48 -60.27 -7.04
C ARG A 97 27.52 -59.75 -5.96
N SER A 98 27.99 -59.72 -4.72
CA SER A 98 27.27 -59.09 -3.62
C SER A 98 27.36 -57.56 -3.71
N LEU A 99 26.24 -56.89 -3.39
CA LEU A 99 26.19 -55.43 -3.31
C LEU A 99 27.16 -54.93 -2.25
N GLY A 100 27.92 -53.89 -2.55
CA GLY A 100 28.96 -53.31 -1.70
C GLY A 100 30.36 -53.89 -1.92
N HIS A 101 30.49 -55.03 -2.62
CA HIS A 101 31.78 -55.53 -3.08
C HIS A 101 32.16 -54.86 -4.41
N ALA A 102 31.95 -55.50 -5.56
CA ALA A 102 32.36 -54.98 -6.88
C ALA A 102 31.52 -53.77 -7.35
N VAL A 103 30.24 -53.78 -7.00
CA VAL A 103 29.30 -52.69 -7.28
C VAL A 103 28.77 -52.17 -5.95
N GLY A 104 28.96 -50.89 -5.71
CA GLY A 104 28.48 -50.22 -4.50
C GLY A 104 27.58 -49.04 -4.84
N TYR A 105 26.96 -48.47 -3.82
CA TYR A 105 26.25 -47.21 -3.96
C TYR A 105 26.54 -46.25 -2.80
N LYS A 106 26.40 -44.94 -3.07
CA LYS A 106 26.46 -43.88 -2.08
C LYS A 106 25.38 -42.85 -2.39
N VAL A 107 24.37 -42.79 -1.54
CA VAL A 107 23.32 -41.77 -1.60
C VAL A 107 23.33 -40.99 -0.29
N ARG A 108 22.58 -39.89 -0.22
CA ARG A 108 22.43 -39.16 1.05
C ARG A 108 21.87 -40.11 2.11
N PHE A 109 22.52 -40.17 3.27
CA PHE A 109 22.18 -41.00 4.44
C PHE A 109 22.42 -42.51 4.33
N SER A 110 22.96 -43.03 3.21
CA SER A 110 23.19 -44.47 3.08
C SER A 110 24.27 -44.76 2.05
N ASP A 111 25.23 -45.59 2.43
CA ASP A 111 26.26 -46.10 1.55
C ASP A 111 26.50 -47.60 1.74
N SER A 112 27.00 -48.22 0.69
CA SER A 112 27.43 -49.62 0.66
C SER A 112 28.57 -49.67 -0.34
N ILE A 113 29.78 -49.41 0.15
CA ILE A 113 31.02 -49.37 -0.63
C ILE A 113 32.14 -50.02 0.17
N SER A 114 33.10 -50.62 -0.53
CA SER A 114 34.30 -51.22 0.07
C SER A 114 35.54 -50.86 -0.76
N LYS A 115 36.73 -51.30 -0.30
CA LYS A 115 37.97 -51.12 -1.07
C LYS A 115 37.95 -51.90 -2.40
N ASP A 116 37.12 -52.94 -2.50
CA ASP A 116 36.99 -53.80 -3.68
C ASP A 116 35.89 -53.35 -4.65
N THR A 117 35.32 -52.15 -4.43
CA THR A 117 34.36 -51.54 -5.34
C THR A 117 35.05 -50.99 -6.58
N TYR A 118 34.47 -51.28 -7.75
CA TYR A 118 34.89 -50.77 -9.06
C TYR A 118 33.86 -49.77 -9.59
N ILE A 119 32.57 -50.10 -9.44
CA ILE A 119 31.46 -49.22 -9.85
C ILE A 119 30.79 -48.65 -8.61
N LYS A 120 30.72 -47.31 -8.54
CA LYS A 120 30.03 -46.58 -7.49
C LYS A 120 28.83 -45.84 -8.08
N LEU A 121 27.63 -46.34 -7.79
CA LEU A 121 26.39 -45.65 -8.10
C LEU A 121 26.14 -44.57 -7.05
N MET A 122 25.80 -43.36 -7.47
CA MET A 122 25.55 -42.28 -6.52
C MET A 122 24.54 -41.29 -7.07
N THR A 123 24.03 -40.41 -6.22
CA THR A 123 23.27 -39.26 -6.70
C THR A 123 24.19 -38.17 -7.20
N ASP A 124 23.73 -37.33 -8.13
CA ASP A 124 24.50 -36.19 -8.64
C ASP A 124 25.04 -35.30 -7.51
N GLY A 125 24.20 -35.02 -6.50
CA GLY A 125 24.59 -34.25 -5.33
C GLY A 125 25.71 -34.86 -4.48
N ILE A 126 25.92 -36.19 -4.53
CA ILE A 126 27.02 -36.87 -3.82
C ILE A 126 28.34 -36.69 -4.59
N LEU A 127 28.33 -36.87 -5.91
CA LEU A 127 29.52 -36.59 -6.72
C LEU A 127 29.92 -35.12 -6.57
N LEU A 128 28.93 -34.23 -6.59
CA LEU A 128 29.14 -32.82 -6.37
C LEU A 128 29.67 -32.51 -4.96
N ALA A 129 29.22 -33.21 -3.90
CA ALA A 129 29.79 -33.11 -2.55
C ALA A 129 31.27 -33.47 -2.50
N GLU A 130 31.67 -34.50 -3.24
CA GLU A 130 33.05 -34.97 -3.26
C GLU A 130 34.01 -33.99 -3.93
N THR A 131 33.54 -33.08 -4.80
CA THR A 131 34.40 -32.02 -5.38
C THR A 131 34.93 -31.03 -4.33
N GLN A 132 34.30 -30.92 -3.16
CA GLN A 132 34.80 -30.05 -2.07
C GLN A 132 36.06 -30.61 -1.40
N GLY A 133 36.10 -31.93 -1.19
CA GLY A 133 37.25 -32.61 -0.60
C GLY A 133 38.30 -33.04 -1.63
N ASP A 134 37.86 -33.34 -2.85
CA ASP A 134 38.71 -33.76 -3.96
C ASP A 134 38.33 -33.00 -5.25
N PRO A 135 38.78 -31.73 -5.41
CA PRO A 135 38.47 -30.93 -6.59
C PRO A 135 38.94 -31.54 -7.91
N MET A 136 39.96 -32.42 -7.87
CA MET A 136 40.45 -33.07 -9.07
C MET A 136 39.71 -34.38 -9.37
N LEU A 137 38.77 -34.82 -8.53
CA LEU A 137 38.05 -36.10 -8.63
C LEU A 137 39.00 -37.28 -8.90
N ARG A 138 40.10 -37.35 -8.15
CA ARG A 138 41.15 -38.38 -8.28
C ARG A 138 40.68 -39.77 -7.90
N ALA A 139 39.61 -39.87 -7.11
CA ALA A 139 38.97 -41.15 -6.81
C ALA A 139 38.38 -41.85 -8.05
N TYR A 140 38.19 -41.13 -9.16
CA TYR A 140 37.53 -41.63 -10.36
C TYR A 140 38.46 -41.64 -11.58
N ASP A 141 38.35 -42.69 -12.38
CA ASP A 141 38.94 -42.77 -13.73
C ASP A 141 37.89 -42.61 -14.83
N THR A 142 36.61 -42.84 -14.50
CA THR A 142 35.48 -42.75 -15.42
C THR A 142 34.28 -42.20 -14.66
N ILE A 143 33.59 -41.22 -15.25
CA ILE A 143 32.34 -40.68 -14.74
C ILE A 143 31.25 -40.87 -15.79
N ILE A 144 30.10 -41.38 -15.35
CA ILE A 144 28.88 -41.53 -16.14
C ILE A 144 27.85 -40.59 -15.52
N ILE A 145 27.43 -39.56 -16.26
CA ILE A 145 26.31 -38.70 -15.92
C ILE A 145 25.08 -39.24 -16.64
N ASP A 146 24.24 -39.98 -15.92
CA ASP A 146 23.07 -40.64 -16.48
C ASP A 146 21.83 -39.75 -16.38
N GLU A 147 20.88 -39.94 -17.28
CA GLU A 147 19.60 -39.21 -17.30
C GLU A 147 19.80 -37.67 -17.40
N ALA A 148 20.81 -37.22 -18.15
CA ALA A 148 21.16 -35.80 -18.27
C ALA A 148 20.02 -34.93 -18.84
N HIS A 149 19.05 -35.55 -19.51
CA HIS A 149 17.82 -34.91 -19.98
C HIS A 149 16.89 -34.42 -18.86
N GLU A 150 17.04 -34.90 -17.61
CA GLU A 150 16.29 -34.32 -16.48
C GLU A 150 16.74 -32.88 -16.18
N ARG A 151 17.93 -32.47 -16.65
CA ARG A 151 18.46 -31.10 -16.56
C ARG A 151 18.32 -30.49 -15.15
N SER A 152 18.65 -31.30 -14.14
CA SER A 152 18.66 -30.88 -12.75
C SER A 152 19.81 -29.90 -12.49
N LEU A 153 19.67 -29.08 -11.45
CA LEU A 153 20.68 -28.08 -11.10
C LEU A 153 22.05 -28.70 -10.83
N ASN A 154 22.07 -29.88 -10.19
CA ASN A 154 23.30 -30.61 -9.90
C ASN A 154 23.95 -31.16 -11.17
N ILE A 155 23.15 -31.67 -12.13
CA ILE A 155 23.66 -32.18 -13.40
C ILE A 155 24.29 -31.03 -14.19
N ASP A 156 23.57 -29.93 -14.42
CA ASP A 156 24.08 -28.79 -15.19
C ASP A 156 25.37 -28.22 -14.58
N PHE A 157 25.44 -28.17 -13.24
CA PHE A 157 26.66 -27.78 -12.55
C PHE A 157 27.81 -28.76 -12.76
N LEU A 158 27.56 -30.07 -12.61
CA LEU A 158 28.57 -31.09 -12.80
C LEU A 158 29.11 -31.09 -14.24
N LEU A 159 28.26 -30.90 -15.24
CA LEU A 159 28.68 -30.81 -16.64
C LEU A 159 29.63 -29.63 -16.86
N GLY A 160 29.29 -28.45 -16.35
CA GLY A 160 30.19 -27.29 -16.43
C GLY A 160 31.49 -27.46 -15.63
N TYR A 161 31.41 -28.10 -14.46
CA TYR A 161 32.58 -28.40 -13.63
C TYR A 161 33.53 -29.37 -14.36
N LEU A 162 32.98 -30.42 -14.95
CA LEU A 162 33.72 -31.41 -15.72
C LEU A 162 34.30 -30.80 -16.99
N LYS A 163 33.59 -29.89 -17.66
CA LYS A 163 34.12 -29.15 -18.82
C LYS A 163 35.42 -28.40 -18.49
N GLN A 164 35.52 -27.80 -17.30
CA GLN A 164 36.75 -27.16 -16.84
C GLN A 164 37.80 -28.15 -16.31
N LEU A 165 37.39 -29.29 -15.76
CA LEU A 165 38.29 -30.29 -15.19
C LEU A 165 38.96 -31.19 -16.25
N LEU A 166 38.23 -31.59 -17.29
CA LEU A 166 38.70 -32.55 -18.30
C LEU A 166 40.02 -32.14 -18.98
N PRO A 167 40.27 -30.86 -19.34
CA PRO A 167 41.58 -30.43 -19.83
C PRO A 167 42.73 -30.62 -18.84
N LYS A 168 42.44 -30.64 -17.53
CA LYS A 168 43.41 -30.87 -16.45
C LYS A 168 43.55 -32.35 -16.06
N ARG A 169 42.61 -33.21 -16.49
CA ARG A 169 42.54 -34.65 -16.23
C ARG A 169 42.32 -35.41 -17.55
N PRO A 170 43.32 -35.46 -18.44
CA PRO A 170 43.21 -36.16 -19.73
C PRO A 170 42.96 -37.67 -19.57
N ASP A 171 43.28 -38.23 -18.40
CA ASP A 171 43.05 -39.62 -18.03
C ASP A 171 41.58 -39.96 -17.69
N LEU A 172 40.81 -38.95 -17.26
CA LEU A 172 39.41 -39.10 -16.85
C LEU A 172 38.49 -39.18 -18.07
N LYS A 173 37.70 -40.26 -18.17
CA LYS A 173 36.65 -40.43 -19.18
C LYS A 173 35.30 -39.91 -18.67
N LEU A 174 34.54 -39.28 -19.56
CA LEU A 174 33.18 -38.83 -19.28
C LEU A 174 32.19 -39.47 -20.28
N ILE A 175 31.13 -40.05 -19.75
CA ILE A 175 29.99 -40.53 -20.54
C ILE A 175 28.76 -39.77 -20.09
N VAL A 176 28.05 -39.13 -21.03
CA VAL A 176 26.79 -38.44 -20.75
C VAL A 176 25.68 -39.22 -21.44
N THR A 177 24.61 -39.57 -20.70
CA THR A 177 23.47 -40.28 -21.30
C THR A 177 22.23 -39.39 -21.34
N SER A 178 21.44 -39.56 -22.39
CA SER A 178 20.16 -38.87 -22.55
C SER A 178 19.09 -39.80 -23.11
N ALA A 179 17.84 -39.59 -22.70
CA ALA A 179 16.67 -40.26 -23.27
C ALA A 179 15.98 -39.44 -24.37
N THR A 180 16.37 -38.18 -24.55
CA THR A 180 15.80 -37.25 -25.55
C THR A 180 16.84 -36.86 -26.59
N ILE A 181 16.36 -36.34 -27.73
CA ILE A 181 17.15 -35.95 -28.90
C ILE A 181 17.98 -34.66 -28.68
N ASP A 182 18.00 -34.06 -27.47
CA ASP A 182 18.87 -32.91 -27.13
C ASP A 182 20.38 -33.27 -27.03
N ALA A 183 20.79 -34.35 -27.70
CA ALA A 183 22.15 -34.86 -27.79
C ALA A 183 23.14 -33.80 -28.32
N GLU A 184 22.66 -33.02 -29.28
CA GLU A 184 23.45 -32.03 -30.00
C GLU A 184 23.96 -30.93 -29.06
N ARG A 185 23.13 -30.47 -28.10
CA ARG A 185 23.58 -29.48 -27.11
C ARG A 185 24.68 -30.03 -26.21
N PHE A 186 24.54 -31.27 -25.74
CA PHE A 186 25.61 -31.92 -24.96
C PHE A 186 26.89 -32.07 -25.80
N SER A 187 26.76 -32.40 -27.09
CA SER A 187 27.88 -32.57 -28.02
C SER A 187 28.64 -31.26 -28.17
N GLN A 188 27.94 -30.19 -28.53
CA GLN A 188 28.49 -28.83 -28.67
C GLN A 188 29.15 -28.37 -27.37
N HIS A 189 28.52 -28.61 -26.22
CA HIS A 189 29.08 -28.27 -24.92
C HIS A 189 30.45 -28.92 -24.67
N PHE A 190 30.67 -30.15 -25.13
CA PHE A 190 31.94 -30.87 -25.00
C PHE A 190 32.78 -30.90 -26.28
N ASN A 191 32.77 -29.81 -27.07
CA ASN A 191 33.58 -29.65 -28.28
C ASN A 191 33.24 -30.67 -29.39
N ASN A 192 31.95 -30.82 -29.68
CA ASN A 192 31.41 -31.76 -30.66
C ASN A 192 31.77 -33.22 -30.35
N ALA A 193 31.56 -33.62 -29.09
CA ALA A 193 31.80 -34.99 -28.64
C ALA A 193 30.93 -36.00 -29.42
N PRO A 194 31.43 -37.20 -29.75
CA PRO A 194 30.66 -38.18 -30.52
C PRO A 194 29.36 -38.57 -29.82
N VAL A 195 28.27 -38.52 -30.59
CA VAL A 195 26.93 -38.96 -30.19
C VAL A 195 26.69 -40.35 -30.77
N ILE A 196 26.34 -41.30 -29.91
CA ILE A 196 25.91 -42.64 -30.31
C ILE A 196 24.44 -42.79 -29.98
N GLU A 197 23.63 -43.04 -31.00
CA GLU A 197 22.21 -43.33 -30.85
C GLU A 197 21.95 -44.84 -30.73
N VAL A 198 21.25 -45.19 -29.67
CA VAL A 198 20.77 -46.54 -29.37
C VAL A 198 19.25 -46.52 -29.56
N SER A 199 18.82 -46.83 -30.77
CA SER A 199 17.40 -46.96 -31.11
C SER A 199 16.76 -48.09 -30.30
N GLY A 200 15.71 -47.77 -29.55
CA GLY A 200 14.95 -48.76 -28.80
C GLY A 200 14.13 -49.69 -29.71
N ARG A 201 13.76 -50.87 -29.21
CA ARG A 201 12.64 -51.64 -29.76
C ARG A 201 11.35 -51.09 -29.14
N LEU A 202 10.88 -49.92 -29.59
CA LEU A 202 9.54 -49.48 -29.24
C LEU A 202 8.54 -50.05 -30.22
N TYR A 203 7.46 -50.61 -29.67
CA TYR A 203 6.29 -50.92 -30.45
C TYR A 203 5.58 -49.61 -30.81
N PRO A 204 4.91 -49.53 -31.98
CA PRO A 204 4.20 -48.32 -32.38
C PRO A 204 3.12 -47.96 -31.35
N VAL A 205 3.02 -46.65 -31.05
CA VAL A 205 2.01 -46.08 -30.16
C VAL A 205 1.05 -45.24 -31.00
N GLU A 206 -0.24 -45.58 -30.95
CA GLU A 206 -1.30 -44.77 -31.57
C GLU A 206 -1.62 -43.58 -30.67
N ILE A 207 -1.56 -42.36 -31.21
CA ILE A 207 -1.93 -41.13 -30.48
C ILE A 207 -3.36 -40.73 -30.84
N ARG A 208 -4.21 -40.50 -29.83
CA ARG A 208 -5.57 -39.99 -30.00
C ARG A 208 -5.76 -38.70 -29.22
N TYR A 209 -6.29 -37.66 -29.85
CA TYR A 209 -6.61 -36.39 -29.20
C TYR A 209 -8.10 -36.33 -28.82
N ARG A 210 -8.40 -35.91 -27.59
CA ARG A 210 -9.74 -35.79 -27.00
C ARG A 210 -9.81 -34.49 -26.16
N PRO A 211 -9.85 -33.30 -26.79
CA PRO A 211 -9.90 -32.03 -26.04
C PRO A 211 -11.13 -31.94 -25.13
N LEU A 212 -10.99 -31.29 -23.97
CA LEU A 212 -12.08 -31.10 -22.98
C LEU A 212 -13.14 -30.07 -23.42
N ALA A 213 -12.83 -29.23 -24.40
CA ALA A 213 -13.77 -28.27 -24.99
C ALA A 213 -13.79 -28.50 -26.51
N SER A 214 -14.98 -28.70 -27.08
CA SER A 214 -15.22 -28.60 -28.52
C SER A 214 -15.79 -27.21 -28.83
N GLU A 215 -15.68 -26.75 -30.09
CA GLU A 215 -16.14 -25.41 -30.47
C GLU A 215 -17.66 -25.18 -30.28
N ASP A 216 -18.43 -26.24 -29.99
CA ASP A 216 -19.90 -26.24 -29.93
C ASP A 216 -20.52 -26.84 -28.63
N GLU A 217 -19.75 -27.24 -27.59
CA GLU A 217 -20.29 -27.84 -26.34
C GLU A 217 -19.76 -27.20 -25.04
N GLU A 218 -20.52 -27.35 -23.93
CA GLU A 218 -20.08 -26.98 -22.57
C GLU A 218 -18.78 -27.72 -22.19
N GLU A 219 -17.87 -27.06 -21.46
CA GLU A 219 -16.60 -27.67 -20.98
C GLU A 219 -16.86 -29.02 -20.29
N LEU A 220 -16.35 -30.12 -20.86
CA LEU A 220 -16.42 -31.45 -20.26
C LEU A 220 -15.60 -31.48 -18.97
N ASP A 221 -16.22 -31.98 -17.89
CA ASP A 221 -15.51 -32.24 -16.64
C ASP A 221 -14.36 -33.24 -16.86
N LEU A 222 -13.19 -32.92 -16.30
CA LEU A 222 -11.97 -33.74 -16.44
C LEU A 222 -12.22 -35.19 -15.99
N GLN A 223 -13.01 -35.39 -14.93
CA GLN A 223 -13.30 -36.73 -14.43
C GLN A 223 -14.14 -37.53 -15.42
N GLN A 224 -15.13 -36.88 -16.05
CA GLN A 224 -15.95 -37.50 -17.10
C GLN A 224 -15.11 -37.87 -18.32
N ALA A 225 -14.25 -36.97 -18.79
CA ALA A 225 -13.35 -37.26 -19.92
C ALA A 225 -12.38 -38.42 -19.64
N ILE A 226 -11.89 -38.54 -18.40
CA ILE A 226 -11.06 -39.67 -17.98
C ILE A 226 -11.88 -40.98 -17.99
N THR A 227 -13.11 -40.99 -17.48
CA THR A 227 -13.97 -42.19 -17.51
C THR A 227 -14.31 -42.61 -18.95
N ASP A 228 -14.61 -41.65 -19.83
CA ASP A 228 -14.92 -41.93 -21.24
C ASP A 228 -13.71 -42.49 -21.99
N ALA A 229 -12.52 -41.93 -21.75
CA ALA A 229 -11.27 -42.44 -22.29
C ALA A 229 -10.96 -43.87 -21.78
N ILE A 230 -11.24 -44.17 -20.50
CA ILE A 230 -11.10 -45.53 -19.97
C ILE A 230 -12.08 -46.49 -20.65
N ASP A 231 -13.34 -46.10 -20.83
CA ASP A 231 -14.34 -46.94 -21.51
C ASP A 231 -13.97 -47.19 -22.98
N GLU A 232 -13.44 -46.18 -23.68
CA GLU A 232 -12.87 -46.31 -25.02
C GLU A 232 -11.77 -47.37 -25.04
N LEU A 233 -10.78 -47.28 -24.14
CA LEU A 233 -9.64 -48.21 -24.07
C LEU A 233 -10.06 -49.62 -23.63
N MET A 234 -11.05 -49.74 -22.75
CA MET A 234 -11.58 -51.04 -22.30
C MET A 234 -12.31 -51.79 -23.42
N ARG A 235 -12.96 -51.09 -24.35
CA ARG A 235 -13.60 -51.70 -25.54
C ARG A 235 -12.58 -52.26 -26.55
N ILE A 236 -11.35 -51.74 -26.56
CA ILE A 236 -10.31 -52.13 -27.54
C ILE A 236 -9.67 -53.49 -27.19
N GLY A 237 -9.47 -53.78 -25.90
CA GLY A 237 -8.91 -55.06 -25.48
C GLY A 237 -8.22 -55.04 -24.11
N PRO A 238 -7.60 -56.16 -23.69
CA PRO A 238 -6.91 -56.29 -22.41
C PRO A 238 -5.66 -55.42 -22.30
N GLY A 239 -5.25 -55.08 -21.09
CA GLY A 239 -4.03 -54.30 -20.81
C GLY A 239 -4.26 -53.25 -19.73
N ASP A 240 -3.18 -52.90 -19.02
CA ASP A 240 -3.23 -51.91 -17.94
C ASP A 240 -3.17 -50.49 -18.49
N THR A 241 -3.82 -49.57 -17.78
CA THR A 241 -3.85 -48.15 -18.14
C THR A 241 -3.05 -47.32 -17.15
N LEU A 242 -2.20 -46.43 -17.65
CA LEU A 242 -1.48 -45.42 -16.87
C LEU A 242 -2.08 -44.03 -17.14
N ILE A 243 -2.53 -43.34 -16.10
CA ILE A 243 -3.12 -42.00 -16.21
C ILE A 243 -2.17 -40.99 -15.58
N PHE A 244 -1.78 -39.96 -16.33
CA PHE A 244 -0.95 -38.86 -15.82
C PHE A 244 -1.80 -37.71 -15.30
N LEU A 245 -1.63 -37.38 -14.02
CA LEU A 245 -2.36 -36.33 -13.30
C LEU A 245 -1.36 -35.34 -12.63
N PRO A 246 -1.74 -34.07 -12.44
CA PRO A 246 -0.81 -33.04 -11.96
C PRO A 246 -0.46 -33.16 -10.47
N GLY A 247 -1.26 -33.85 -9.65
CA GLY A 247 -1.03 -33.91 -8.20
C GLY A 247 -1.81 -34.99 -7.46
N GLU A 248 -1.55 -35.09 -6.15
CA GLU A 248 -2.19 -36.08 -5.25
C GLU A 248 -3.70 -35.87 -5.14
N ARG A 249 -4.15 -34.61 -5.11
CA ARG A 249 -5.57 -34.28 -5.03
C ARG A 249 -6.33 -34.83 -6.23
N GLU A 250 -5.83 -34.55 -7.42
CA GLU A 250 -6.43 -34.99 -8.68
C GLU A 250 -6.40 -36.51 -8.80
N ILE A 251 -5.31 -37.18 -8.37
CA ILE A 251 -5.23 -38.65 -8.28
C ILE A 251 -6.35 -39.22 -7.40
N ARG A 252 -6.62 -38.62 -6.25
CA ARG A 252 -7.66 -39.11 -5.33
C ARG A 252 -9.06 -38.88 -5.89
N GLU A 253 -9.33 -37.69 -6.43
CA GLU A 253 -10.61 -37.36 -7.08
C GLU A 253 -10.90 -38.33 -8.24
N THR A 254 -9.91 -38.61 -9.09
CA THR A 254 -10.04 -39.60 -10.17
C THR A 254 -10.19 -41.03 -9.65
N ALA A 255 -9.49 -41.41 -8.58
CA ALA A 255 -9.67 -42.73 -7.97
C ALA A 255 -11.09 -42.91 -7.44
N GLU A 256 -11.67 -41.89 -6.81
CA GLU A 256 -13.05 -41.91 -6.34
C GLU A 256 -14.06 -41.97 -7.49
N SER A 257 -13.86 -41.17 -8.54
CA SER A 257 -14.70 -41.20 -9.74
C SER A 257 -14.71 -42.59 -10.40
N LEU A 258 -13.53 -43.18 -10.62
CA LEU A 258 -13.39 -44.53 -11.20
C LEU A 258 -13.99 -45.63 -10.32
N ARG A 259 -13.95 -45.49 -8.98
CA ARG A 259 -14.63 -46.43 -8.07
C ARG A 259 -16.15 -46.34 -8.18
N LYS A 260 -16.69 -45.13 -8.38
CA LYS A 260 -18.14 -44.89 -8.55
C LYS A 260 -18.64 -45.28 -9.94
N HIS A 261 -17.81 -45.12 -10.98
CA HIS A 261 -18.12 -45.45 -12.38
C HIS A 261 -18.58 -46.90 -12.57
N ALA A 262 -18.24 -47.80 -11.64
CA ALA A 262 -18.66 -49.20 -11.60
C ALA A 262 -18.52 -49.89 -12.97
N PHE A 263 -17.38 -50.55 -13.22
CA PHE A 263 -17.13 -51.35 -14.43
C PHE A 263 -18.05 -52.58 -14.60
N ASN A 264 -19.16 -52.64 -13.86
CA ASN A 264 -20.10 -53.74 -13.76
C ASN A 264 -21.02 -53.80 -14.98
N ARG A 265 -20.60 -54.53 -16.01
CA ARG A 265 -21.51 -55.05 -17.05
C ARG A 265 -22.02 -56.45 -16.67
N PRO A 266 -23.30 -56.79 -16.92
CA PRO A 266 -23.78 -58.16 -16.74
C PRO A 266 -23.01 -59.12 -17.66
N GLY A 267 -22.29 -60.09 -17.08
CA GLY A 267 -21.52 -61.11 -17.82
C GLY A 267 -20.03 -60.83 -18.03
N GLY A 268 -19.47 -59.73 -17.53
CA GLY A 268 -18.03 -59.41 -17.63
C GLY A 268 -17.23 -59.77 -16.39
N GLY A 269 -16.39 -60.81 -16.48
CA GLY A 269 -15.49 -61.22 -15.39
C GLY A 269 -14.32 -60.25 -15.14
N ALA A 270 -13.89 -60.25 -13.86
CA ALA A 270 -12.71 -59.61 -13.25
C ALA A 270 -12.81 -58.12 -12.88
N GLY A 271 -12.74 -57.83 -11.57
CA GLY A 271 -12.68 -56.46 -11.04
C GLY A 271 -11.40 -55.71 -11.46
N VAL A 272 -11.48 -54.39 -11.56
CA VAL A 272 -10.34 -53.51 -11.91
C VAL A 272 -9.65 -53.04 -10.63
N GLU A 273 -8.31 -53.10 -10.58
CA GLU A 273 -7.53 -52.57 -9.47
C GLU A 273 -7.07 -51.13 -9.75
N ILE A 274 -7.46 -50.18 -8.90
CA ILE A 274 -7.06 -48.76 -9.02
C ILE A 274 -5.89 -48.48 -8.07
N LEU A 275 -4.75 -48.08 -8.64
CA LEU A 275 -3.48 -47.94 -7.92
C LEU A 275 -2.92 -46.52 -8.04
N PRO A 276 -2.77 -45.76 -6.94
CA PRO A 276 -2.11 -44.46 -6.98
C PRO A 276 -0.58 -44.60 -7.04
N LEU A 277 0.09 -43.64 -7.71
CA LEU A 277 1.55 -43.54 -7.79
C LEU A 277 2.03 -42.07 -7.72
N PHE A 278 2.40 -41.61 -6.53
CA PHE A 278 2.99 -40.29 -6.31
C PHE A 278 4.08 -40.33 -5.22
N ALA A 279 4.93 -39.30 -5.17
CA ALA A 279 6.17 -39.31 -4.40
C ALA A 279 5.98 -39.56 -2.89
N ARG A 280 4.85 -39.14 -2.30
CA ARG A 280 4.56 -39.22 -0.87
C ARG A 280 4.18 -40.64 -0.39
N LEU A 281 3.83 -41.55 -1.30
CA LEU A 281 3.45 -42.93 -0.96
C LEU A 281 4.56 -43.70 -0.23
N SER A 282 4.18 -44.66 0.61
CA SER A 282 5.15 -45.55 1.25
C SER A 282 5.84 -46.44 0.21
N PHE A 283 7.01 -46.98 0.57
CA PHE A 283 7.75 -47.87 -0.34
C PHE A 283 6.92 -49.11 -0.70
N ALA A 284 6.21 -49.69 0.27
CA ALA A 284 5.36 -50.87 0.04
C ALA A 284 4.21 -50.56 -0.94
N GLU A 285 3.59 -49.37 -0.83
CA GLU A 285 2.54 -48.94 -1.76
C GLU A 285 3.08 -48.67 -3.17
N GLN A 286 4.26 -48.05 -3.28
CA GLN A 286 4.92 -47.88 -4.58
C GLN A 286 5.30 -49.25 -5.18
N GLU A 287 5.80 -50.18 -4.36
CA GLU A 287 6.18 -51.53 -4.78
C GLU A 287 5.00 -52.32 -5.35
N ARG A 288 3.78 -52.13 -4.82
CA ARG A 288 2.56 -52.76 -5.34
C ARG A 288 2.32 -52.46 -6.83
N VAL A 289 2.65 -51.24 -7.28
CA VAL A 289 2.47 -50.84 -8.69
C VAL A 289 3.34 -51.67 -9.64
N PHE A 290 4.48 -52.18 -9.15
CA PHE A 290 5.40 -52.99 -9.96
C PHE A 290 5.11 -54.48 -9.93
N LYS A 291 4.20 -54.95 -9.07
CA LYS A 291 3.82 -56.37 -9.00
C LYS A 291 2.69 -56.60 -10.02
N PRO A 292 2.92 -57.35 -11.10
CA PRO A 292 1.85 -57.69 -12.04
C PRO A 292 0.79 -58.56 -11.32
N GLY A 293 -0.48 -58.32 -11.64
CA GLY A 293 -1.62 -59.07 -11.11
C GLY A 293 -2.41 -59.77 -12.22
N ASN A 294 -3.38 -60.61 -11.84
CA ASN A 294 -4.27 -61.31 -12.78
C ASN A 294 -5.50 -60.48 -13.20
N VAL A 295 -5.62 -59.27 -12.66
CA VAL A 295 -6.72 -58.33 -12.93
C VAL A 295 -6.18 -57.08 -13.62
N ARG A 296 -7.02 -56.41 -14.42
CA ARG A 296 -6.66 -55.15 -15.07
C ARG A 296 -6.35 -54.08 -14.03
N ARG A 297 -5.27 -53.34 -14.23
CA ARG A 297 -4.86 -52.25 -13.34
C ARG A 297 -5.04 -50.89 -14.02
N ILE A 298 -5.54 -49.92 -13.27
CA ILE A 298 -5.53 -48.50 -13.63
C ILE A 298 -4.59 -47.81 -12.65
N VAL A 299 -3.44 -47.36 -13.16
CA VAL A 299 -2.41 -46.69 -12.38
C VAL A 299 -2.55 -45.18 -12.54
N LEU A 300 -2.80 -44.47 -11.44
CA LEU A 300 -2.98 -43.01 -11.42
C LEU A 300 -1.68 -42.37 -10.92
N ALA A 301 -0.94 -41.72 -11.82
CA ALA A 301 0.43 -41.29 -11.55
C ALA A 301 0.67 -39.80 -11.77
N THR A 302 1.60 -39.25 -11.00
CA THR A 302 2.27 -37.97 -11.33
C THR A 302 3.41 -38.20 -12.32
N ASN A 303 4.19 -37.15 -12.63
CA ASN A 303 5.44 -37.26 -13.40
C ASN A 303 6.50 -38.21 -12.81
N VAL A 304 6.28 -38.78 -11.63
CA VAL A 304 7.09 -39.88 -11.08
C VAL A 304 7.21 -41.06 -12.07
N ALA A 305 6.15 -41.36 -12.82
CA ALA A 305 6.14 -42.44 -13.82
C ALA A 305 6.71 -42.02 -15.20
N GLU A 306 7.07 -40.75 -15.39
CA GLU A 306 7.43 -40.18 -16.70
C GLU A 306 8.83 -40.54 -17.18
N THR A 307 9.82 -40.70 -16.28
CA THR A 307 11.23 -40.96 -16.64
C THR A 307 11.76 -42.24 -16.00
N SER A 308 12.11 -42.16 -14.71
CA SER A 308 12.98 -43.13 -14.01
C SER A 308 12.28 -44.37 -13.45
N LEU A 309 10.95 -44.50 -13.68
CA LEU A 309 10.17 -45.65 -13.25
C LEU A 309 9.50 -46.33 -14.45
N THR A 310 9.63 -47.65 -14.54
CA THR A 310 8.94 -48.45 -15.56
C THR A 310 7.88 -49.31 -14.88
N VAL A 311 6.61 -48.98 -15.10
CA VAL A 311 5.50 -49.82 -14.63
C VAL A 311 5.30 -50.96 -15.63
N PRO A 312 5.39 -52.24 -15.23
CA PRO A 312 5.19 -53.35 -16.14
C PRO A 312 3.71 -53.46 -16.55
N GLY A 313 3.43 -54.03 -17.73
CA GLY A 313 2.06 -54.35 -18.18
C GLY A 313 1.22 -53.19 -18.74
N ILE A 314 1.76 -51.96 -18.75
CA ILE A 314 1.07 -50.80 -19.32
C ILE A 314 0.94 -50.94 -20.83
N ARG A 315 -0.32 -50.97 -21.30
CA ARG A 315 -0.67 -50.98 -22.73
C ARG A 315 -1.37 -49.69 -23.16
N TYR A 316 -1.97 -48.96 -22.22
CA TYR A 316 -2.69 -47.74 -22.52
C TYR A 316 -2.21 -46.59 -21.64
N VAL A 317 -2.18 -45.38 -22.19
CA VAL A 317 -1.87 -44.14 -21.48
C VAL A 317 -3.01 -43.15 -21.66
N ILE A 318 -3.38 -42.47 -20.59
CA ILE A 318 -4.22 -41.26 -20.63
C ILE A 318 -3.37 -40.11 -20.11
N ASP A 319 -3.14 -39.09 -20.93
CA ASP A 319 -2.36 -37.92 -20.58
C ASP A 319 -3.25 -36.68 -20.51
N THR A 320 -3.38 -36.13 -19.29
CA THR A 320 -4.10 -34.86 -19.08
C THR A 320 -3.33 -33.65 -19.62
N GLY A 321 -2.05 -33.81 -19.95
CA GLY A 321 -1.22 -32.74 -20.50
C GLY A 321 -0.77 -31.72 -19.47
N LEU A 322 -1.01 -31.97 -18.17
CA LEU A 322 -0.67 -31.07 -17.08
C LEU A 322 0.39 -31.69 -16.16
N ALA A 323 1.18 -30.83 -15.52
CA ALA A 323 2.09 -31.20 -14.45
C ALA A 323 2.21 -30.06 -13.45
N ARG A 324 2.51 -30.41 -12.20
CA ARG A 324 2.86 -29.43 -11.18
C ARG A 324 4.36 -29.17 -11.21
N ILE A 325 4.76 -27.94 -11.55
CA ILE A 325 6.16 -27.54 -11.75
C ILE A 325 6.55 -26.54 -10.65
N ASN A 326 7.72 -26.75 -10.04
CA ASN A 326 8.29 -25.78 -9.12
C ASN A 326 9.02 -24.68 -9.89
N ARG A 327 8.65 -23.42 -9.64
CA ARG A 327 9.28 -22.21 -10.17
C ARG A 327 9.67 -21.26 -9.05
N TYR A 328 10.77 -20.55 -9.25
CA TYR A 328 11.27 -19.54 -8.33
C TYR A 328 11.01 -18.15 -8.88
N SER A 329 10.24 -17.36 -8.14
CA SER A 329 10.06 -15.94 -8.45
C SER A 329 11.22 -15.14 -7.85
N TYR A 330 12.21 -14.79 -8.67
CA TYR A 330 13.35 -13.97 -8.22
C TYR A 330 12.95 -12.57 -7.71
N ARG A 331 11.81 -12.03 -8.19
CA ARG A 331 11.30 -10.73 -7.74
C ARG A 331 10.77 -10.80 -6.30
N ASN A 332 10.00 -11.84 -6.00
CA ASN A 332 9.38 -12.03 -4.70
C ASN A 332 10.24 -12.86 -3.74
N LYS A 333 11.26 -13.55 -4.28
CA LYS A 333 12.11 -14.56 -3.63
C LYS A 333 11.33 -15.73 -3.02
N VAL A 334 10.27 -16.15 -3.69
CA VAL A 334 9.35 -17.22 -3.24
C VAL A 334 9.32 -18.38 -4.21
N GLU A 335 9.05 -19.57 -3.69
CA GLU A 335 8.77 -20.76 -4.49
C GLU A 335 7.30 -20.82 -4.88
N GLN A 336 7.03 -21.19 -6.12
CA GLN A 336 5.71 -21.26 -6.73
C GLN A 336 5.50 -22.68 -7.26
N LEU A 337 4.45 -23.35 -6.78
CA LEU A 337 4.15 -24.72 -7.17
C LEU A 337 2.87 -24.77 -8.01
N LEU A 338 3.00 -24.32 -9.25
CA LEU A 338 1.90 -24.09 -10.19
C LEU A 338 1.59 -25.33 -11.04
N ILE A 339 0.35 -25.45 -11.50
CA ILE A 339 -0.05 -26.43 -12.51
C ILE A 339 0.13 -25.77 -13.88
N GLU A 340 0.91 -26.41 -14.75
CA GLU A 340 1.26 -25.90 -16.08
C GLU A 340 1.09 -26.99 -17.15
N LYS A 341 0.99 -26.57 -18.42
CA LYS A 341 1.03 -27.48 -19.57
C LYS A 341 2.43 -28.08 -19.70
N ILE A 342 2.50 -29.39 -19.94
CA ILE A 342 3.78 -30.08 -20.19
C ILE A 342 4.35 -29.73 -21.56
N SER A 343 5.67 -29.90 -21.73
CA SER A 343 6.36 -29.78 -23.01
C SER A 343 6.04 -30.94 -23.96
N GLN A 344 6.38 -30.78 -25.24
CA GLN A 344 6.23 -31.84 -26.24
C GLN A 344 7.08 -33.06 -25.87
N ALA A 345 8.34 -32.85 -25.44
CA ALA A 345 9.22 -33.92 -24.99
C ALA A 345 8.59 -34.72 -23.83
N SER A 346 8.03 -34.06 -22.82
CA SER A 346 7.32 -34.72 -21.72
C SER A 346 6.09 -35.50 -22.22
N ALA A 347 5.28 -34.92 -23.10
CA ALA A 347 4.11 -35.59 -23.67
C ALA A 347 4.49 -36.85 -24.47
N ASN A 348 5.62 -36.81 -25.20
CA ASN A 348 6.13 -37.95 -25.95
C ASN A 348 6.71 -39.03 -25.03
N GLN A 349 7.40 -38.64 -23.94
CA GLN A 349 7.86 -39.59 -22.93
C GLN A 349 6.71 -40.28 -22.18
N ARG A 350 5.61 -39.56 -21.92
CA ARG A 350 4.38 -40.13 -21.34
C ARG A 350 3.73 -41.13 -22.29
N ALA A 351 3.59 -40.78 -23.58
CA ALA A 351 3.08 -41.69 -24.60
C ALA A 351 3.96 -42.95 -24.75
N GLY A 352 5.28 -42.79 -24.72
CA GLY A 352 6.24 -43.91 -24.77
C GLY A 352 6.16 -44.89 -23.58
N ARG A 353 5.31 -44.66 -22.58
CA ARG A 353 5.09 -45.60 -21.47
C ARG A 353 4.24 -46.81 -21.86
N CYS A 354 3.37 -46.71 -22.87
CA CYS A 354 2.61 -47.86 -23.37
C CYS A 354 3.27 -48.63 -24.52
N GLY A 355 4.30 -48.08 -25.18
CA GLY A 355 5.00 -48.72 -26.32
C GLY A 355 6.16 -49.66 -25.97
N ARG A 356 6.35 -50.02 -24.69
CA ARG A 356 7.58 -50.72 -24.24
C ARG A 356 7.57 -52.23 -24.42
N VAL A 357 6.42 -52.85 -24.19
CA VAL A 357 6.28 -54.31 -24.18
C VAL A 357 5.47 -54.79 -25.39
N MET A 358 4.55 -53.95 -25.88
CA MET A 358 3.66 -54.23 -26.99
C MET A 358 3.10 -52.92 -27.56
N SER A 359 2.42 -52.97 -28.71
CA SER A 359 1.73 -51.81 -29.29
C SER A 359 0.63 -51.31 -28.36
N GLY A 360 0.58 -50.00 -28.15
CA GLY A 360 -0.29 -49.34 -27.19
C GLY A 360 -0.99 -48.11 -27.75
N ILE A 361 -1.92 -47.56 -26.98
CA ILE A 361 -2.66 -46.34 -27.34
C ILE A 361 -2.43 -45.29 -26.26
N CYS A 362 -2.14 -44.06 -26.67
CA CYS A 362 -2.07 -42.90 -25.79
C CYS A 362 -3.19 -41.92 -26.15
N ILE A 363 -4.13 -41.73 -25.23
CA ILE A 363 -5.18 -40.71 -25.34
C ILE A 363 -4.68 -39.43 -24.65
N ARG A 364 -4.59 -38.34 -25.40
CA ARG A 364 -4.28 -36.99 -24.91
C ARG A 364 -5.58 -36.22 -24.71
N LEU A 365 -5.86 -35.75 -23.50
CA LEU A 365 -7.08 -35.00 -23.17
C LEU A 365 -6.99 -33.51 -23.54
N TYR A 366 -6.30 -33.22 -24.65
CA TYR A 366 -6.07 -31.89 -25.21
C TYR A 366 -5.98 -32.01 -26.73
N GLY A 367 -6.17 -30.90 -27.45
CA GLY A 367 -6.15 -30.87 -28.92
C GLY A 367 -4.74 -31.01 -29.51
N GLU A 368 -4.67 -31.37 -30.79
CA GLU A 368 -3.40 -31.47 -31.51
C GLU A 368 -2.73 -30.09 -31.69
N ASP A 369 -3.51 -29.05 -31.99
CA ASP A 369 -2.99 -27.68 -32.07
C ASP A 369 -2.40 -27.21 -30.74
N ASP A 370 -3.03 -27.57 -29.61
CA ASP A 370 -2.50 -27.31 -28.28
C ASP A 370 -1.18 -28.06 -28.04
N TYR A 371 -1.05 -29.30 -28.54
CA TYR A 371 0.20 -30.04 -28.48
C TYR A 371 1.31 -29.34 -29.28
N LEU A 372 1.03 -28.96 -30.52
CA LEU A 372 2.00 -28.33 -31.43
C LEU A 372 2.44 -26.94 -30.94
N ALA A 373 1.58 -26.21 -30.23
CA ALA A 373 1.89 -24.89 -29.67
C ALA A 373 2.73 -24.94 -28.38
N ARG A 374 2.90 -26.11 -27.75
CA ARG A 374 3.70 -26.26 -26.52
C ARG A 374 5.20 -26.13 -26.81
N PRO A 375 6.01 -25.70 -25.82
CA PRO A 375 7.46 -25.71 -25.95
C PRO A 375 7.98 -27.14 -26.17
N GLU A 376 9.02 -27.28 -26.99
CA GLU A 376 9.61 -28.57 -27.32
C GLU A 376 10.17 -29.28 -26.07
N PHE A 377 10.85 -28.52 -25.20
CA PHE A 377 11.49 -29.01 -23.97
C PHE A 377 11.03 -28.24 -22.73
N THR A 378 11.08 -28.88 -21.58
CA THR A 378 10.83 -28.26 -20.28
C THR A 378 12.04 -27.41 -19.86
N ASP A 379 11.81 -26.22 -19.28
CA ASP A 379 12.87 -25.37 -18.76
C ASP A 379 13.78 -26.14 -17.77
N PRO A 380 15.12 -26.07 -17.92
CA PRO A 380 16.05 -26.70 -16.98
C PRO A 380 15.93 -26.08 -15.58
N GLU A 381 16.26 -26.85 -14.55
CA GLU A 381 16.07 -26.42 -13.15
C GLU A 381 16.87 -25.14 -12.81
N ILE A 382 18.03 -24.94 -13.44
CA ILE A 382 18.85 -23.73 -13.28
C ILE A 382 18.12 -22.42 -13.64
N LEU A 383 17.11 -22.48 -14.51
CA LEU A 383 16.31 -21.32 -14.90
C LEU A 383 15.07 -21.10 -14.05
N ARG A 384 14.79 -22.01 -13.11
CA ARG A 384 13.55 -21.98 -12.31
C ARG A 384 13.76 -22.21 -10.81
N SER A 385 15.00 -22.25 -10.33
CA SER A 385 15.36 -22.39 -8.91
C SER A 385 16.28 -21.25 -8.44
N SER A 386 16.38 -21.06 -7.12
CA SER A 386 17.30 -20.07 -6.55
C SER A 386 18.77 -20.49 -6.76
N LEU A 387 19.61 -19.53 -7.15
CA LEU A 387 21.03 -19.78 -7.45
C LEU A 387 21.96 -19.55 -6.26
N ALA A 388 21.47 -19.11 -5.09
CA ALA A 388 22.31 -18.75 -3.95
C ALA A 388 23.21 -19.91 -3.48
N ALA A 389 22.66 -21.12 -3.36
CA ALA A 389 23.45 -22.31 -2.99
C ALA A 389 24.53 -22.65 -4.03
N VAL A 390 24.22 -22.46 -5.31
CA VAL A 390 25.17 -22.70 -6.42
C VAL A 390 26.29 -21.67 -6.39
N ILE A 391 25.96 -20.39 -6.32
CA ILE A 391 26.93 -19.28 -6.26
C ILE A 391 27.86 -19.46 -5.05
N LEU A 392 27.31 -19.76 -3.87
CA LEU A 392 28.07 -20.01 -2.64
C LEU A 392 29.09 -21.12 -2.85
N ARG A 393 28.68 -22.20 -3.52
CA ARG A 393 29.53 -23.35 -3.82
C ARG A 393 30.60 -23.06 -4.86
N MET A 394 30.28 -22.30 -5.91
CA MET A 394 31.26 -21.90 -6.93
C MET A 394 32.36 -21.06 -6.33
N LYS A 395 31.98 -20.06 -5.51
CA LYS A 395 32.94 -19.19 -4.83
C LYS A 395 33.79 -19.99 -3.84
N SER A 396 33.22 -20.95 -3.10
CA SER A 396 34.01 -21.76 -2.16
C SER A 396 34.99 -22.72 -2.84
N LEU A 397 34.63 -23.25 -4.01
CA LEU A 397 35.50 -24.08 -4.85
C LEU A 397 36.51 -23.26 -5.69
N LYS A 398 36.36 -21.93 -5.74
CA LYS A 398 37.19 -21.02 -6.55
C LYS A 398 37.22 -21.36 -8.05
N ILE A 399 36.07 -21.74 -8.61
CA ILE A 399 35.95 -22.17 -10.02
C ILE A 399 35.55 -21.04 -10.99
N GLY A 400 35.74 -19.80 -10.57
CA GLY A 400 35.44 -18.59 -11.35
C GLY A 400 34.08 -17.97 -11.03
N ASP A 401 33.77 -16.90 -11.75
CA ASP A 401 32.49 -16.20 -11.64
C ASP A 401 31.37 -16.95 -12.38
N VAL A 402 30.15 -16.81 -11.87
CA VAL A 402 28.98 -17.59 -12.32
C VAL A 402 28.61 -17.26 -13.75
N GLU A 403 28.82 -16.01 -14.14
CA GLU A 403 28.58 -15.46 -15.48
C GLU A 403 29.46 -16.12 -16.54
N ASN A 404 30.68 -16.52 -16.17
CA ASN A 404 31.67 -17.11 -17.09
C ASN A 404 31.75 -18.63 -16.98
N PHE A 405 30.99 -19.23 -16.06
CA PHE A 405 30.99 -20.66 -15.88
C PHE A 405 30.29 -21.35 -17.05
N PRO A 406 30.86 -22.44 -17.60
CA PRO A 406 30.30 -23.10 -18.77
C PRO A 406 29.09 -23.92 -18.35
N PHE A 407 27.94 -23.28 -18.13
CA PHE A 407 26.66 -23.98 -18.05
C PHE A 407 26.23 -24.44 -19.45
N LEU A 408 25.49 -25.55 -19.54
CA LEU A 408 24.89 -25.98 -20.80
C LEU A 408 23.91 -24.92 -21.32
N GLN A 409 23.14 -24.33 -20.41
CA GLN A 409 22.33 -23.15 -20.65
C GLN A 409 22.55 -22.17 -19.49
N PRO A 410 23.12 -20.98 -19.73
CA PRO A 410 23.47 -20.06 -18.65
C PRO A 410 22.21 -19.45 -18.01
N PRO A 411 22.22 -19.23 -16.68
CA PRO A 411 21.14 -18.52 -16.00
C PRO A 411 21.05 -17.05 -16.43
N LEU A 412 19.86 -16.47 -16.30
CA LEU A 412 19.66 -15.05 -16.58
C LEU A 412 20.45 -14.18 -15.59
N PRO A 413 21.06 -13.04 -16.01
CA PRO A 413 21.85 -12.17 -15.13
C PRO A 413 21.10 -11.71 -13.88
N ARG A 414 19.78 -11.48 -13.99
CA ARG A 414 18.93 -11.09 -12.86
C ARG A 414 18.81 -12.17 -11.78
N MET A 415 18.83 -13.45 -12.16
CA MET A 415 18.82 -14.57 -11.20
C MET A 415 20.15 -14.70 -10.47
N ILE A 416 21.26 -14.40 -11.15
CA ILE A 416 22.60 -14.37 -10.54
C ILE A 416 22.67 -13.23 -9.52
N ALA A 417 22.24 -12.03 -9.90
CA ALA A 417 22.18 -10.87 -9.00
C ALA A 417 21.29 -11.13 -7.77
N ASP A 418 20.12 -11.75 -7.96
CA ASP A 418 19.25 -12.15 -6.86
C ASP A 418 19.90 -13.17 -5.91
N GLY A 419 20.62 -14.14 -6.46
CA GLY A 419 21.37 -15.12 -5.67
C GLY A 419 22.48 -14.47 -4.82
N TYR A 420 23.23 -13.51 -5.37
CA TYR A 420 24.19 -12.71 -4.60
C TYR A 420 23.50 -11.86 -3.53
N GLN A 421 22.37 -11.24 -3.84
CA GLN A 421 21.59 -10.50 -2.84
C GLN A 421 21.18 -11.42 -1.69
N LEU A 422 20.63 -12.60 -1.97
CA LEU A 422 20.27 -13.56 -0.90
C LEU A 422 21.50 -13.96 -0.07
N LEU A 423 22.67 -14.16 -0.70
CA LEU A 423 23.91 -14.43 0.04
C LEU A 423 24.35 -13.23 0.89
N ALA A 424 24.19 -12.00 0.42
CA ALA A 424 24.47 -10.79 1.18
C ALA A 424 23.51 -10.65 2.37
N GLU A 425 22.22 -10.97 2.18
CA GLU A 425 21.21 -11.02 3.26
C GLU A 425 21.58 -12.01 4.37
N LEU A 426 22.25 -13.11 4.02
CA LEU A 426 22.76 -14.09 4.99
C LEU A 426 24.11 -13.69 5.61
N GLY A 427 24.71 -12.59 5.16
CA GLY A 427 26.07 -12.17 5.52
C GLY A 427 27.16 -13.07 4.94
N ALA A 428 26.84 -13.85 3.90
CA ALA A 428 27.75 -14.80 3.26
C ALA A 428 28.74 -14.14 2.31
N VAL A 429 28.37 -13.00 1.70
CA VAL A 429 29.23 -12.19 0.84
C VAL A 429 29.26 -10.73 1.30
N ASP A 430 30.34 -10.02 0.98
CA ASP A 430 30.48 -8.58 1.17
C ASP A 430 29.97 -7.78 -0.06
N ASP A 431 30.12 -6.46 -0.02
CA ASP A 431 29.69 -5.55 -1.10
C ASP A 431 30.42 -5.79 -2.44
N ASN A 432 31.58 -6.47 -2.41
CA ASN A 432 32.35 -6.87 -3.58
C ASN A 432 32.02 -8.32 -4.03
N ASN A 433 30.94 -8.91 -3.53
CA ASN A 433 30.55 -10.30 -3.79
C ASN A 433 31.63 -11.34 -3.42
N THR A 434 32.48 -11.01 -2.46
CA THR A 434 33.53 -11.91 -1.95
C THR A 434 33.04 -12.64 -0.70
N LEU A 435 33.38 -13.92 -0.56
CA LEU A 435 32.94 -14.72 0.59
C LEU A 435 33.50 -14.19 1.91
N THR A 436 32.60 -13.89 2.84
CA THR A 436 32.96 -13.54 4.22
C THR A 436 33.37 -14.79 5.02
N ALA A 437 33.84 -14.60 6.25
CA ALA A 437 34.08 -15.72 7.18
C ALA A 437 32.80 -16.55 7.44
N ILE A 438 31.62 -15.93 7.40
CA ILE A 438 30.33 -16.63 7.48
C ILE A 438 30.11 -17.42 6.19
N GLY A 439 30.31 -16.83 5.02
CA GLY A 439 30.15 -17.51 3.73
C GLY A 439 31.02 -18.77 3.60
N TRP A 440 32.29 -18.70 3.99
CA TRP A 440 33.17 -19.87 4.03
C TRP A 440 32.69 -20.98 4.96
N ARG A 441 32.06 -20.63 6.09
CA ARG A 441 31.47 -21.62 7.01
C ARG A 441 30.18 -22.20 6.45
N LEU A 442 29.31 -21.38 5.86
CA LEU A 442 28.07 -21.84 5.24
C LEU A 442 28.34 -22.89 4.15
N ALA A 443 29.35 -22.65 3.31
CA ALA A 443 29.68 -23.53 2.19
C ALA A 443 30.13 -24.96 2.58
N ARG A 444 30.47 -25.19 3.86
CA ARG A 444 30.85 -26.52 4.38
C ARG A 444 29.65 -27.43 4.64
N PHE A 445 28.44 -26.88 4.69
CA PHE A 445 27.23 -27.65 4.98
C PHE A 445 26.54 -28.09 3.69
N PRO A 446 26.07 -29.35 3.60
CA PRO A 446 25.39 -29.89 2.42
C PRO A 446 23.87 -29.63 2.45
N ILE A 447 23.45 -28.48 2.97
CA ILE A 447 22.04 -28.07 3.11
C ILE A 447 21.87 -26.61 2.69
N ASP A 448 20.62 -26.14 2.64
CA ASP A 448 20.29 -24.78 2.22
C ASP A 448 21.07 -23.72 3.03
N PRO A 449 21.62 -22.67 2.39
CA PRO A 449 22.37 -21.61 3.08
C PRO A 449 21.58 -20.91 4.18
N LYS A 450 20.25 -20.75 4.05
CA LYS A 450 19.40 -20.15 5.08
C LYS A 450 19.38 -21.01 6.34
N ILE A 451 19.14 -22.31 6.19
CA ILE A 451 19.12 -23.27 7.31
C ILE A 451 20.50 -23.32 7.98
N THR A 452 21.56 -23.35 7.18
CA THR A 452 22.94 -23.32 7.71
C THR A 452 23.22 -22.04 8.48
N ARG A 453 22.73 -20.90 8.01
CA ARG A 453 22.87 -19.61 8.70
C ARG A 453 22.20 -19.61 10.07
N MET A 454 21.08 -20.31 10.21
CA MET A 454 20.43 -20.54 11.51
C MET A 454 21.35 -21.35 12.42
N ILE A 455 21.90 -22.48 11.95
CA ILE A 455 22.81 -23.33 12.75
C ILE A 455 24.03 -22.54 13.25
N LEU A 456 24.61 -21.69 12.39
CA LEU A 456 25.72 -20.82 12.79
C LEU A 456 25.29 -19.78 13.85
N ALA A 457 24.08 -19.23 13.74
CA ALA A 457 23.53 -18.29 14.71
C ALA A 457 23.23 -18.96 16.07
N ALA A 458 22.75 -20.20 16.07
CA ALA A 458 22.43 -20.92 17.30
C ALA A 458 23.65 -21.19 18.19
N LYS A 459 24.85 -21.21 17.62
CA LYS A 459 26.09 -21.20 18.41
C LYS A 459 26.25 -19.90 19.23
N GLN A 460 25.87 -18.77 18.66
CA GLN A 460 25.96 -17.44 19.31
C GLN A 460 24.82 -17.24 20.31
N GLU A 461 23.62 -17.72 19.98
CA GLU A 461 22.42 -17.64 20.81
C GLU A 461 22.29 -18.78 21.85
N ASN A 462 23.28 -19.68 21.95
CA ASN A 462 23.28 -20.80 22.89
C ASN A 462 22.04 -21.73 22.78
N CYS A 463 21.57 -22.00 21.56
CA CYS A 463 20.38 -22.83 21.30
C CYS A 463 20.63 -23.94 20.26
N LEU A 464 21.87 -24.42 20.19
CA LEU A 464 22.30 -25.35 19.14
C LEU A 464 21.58 -26.70 19.20
N SER A 465 21.25 -27.23 20.38
CA SER A 465 20.59 -28.53 20.53
C SER A 465 19.19 -28.52 19.90
N GLU A 466 18.40 -27.50 20.25
CA GLU A 466 17.04 -27.30 19.76
C GLU A 466 17.07 -26.96 18.26
N LEU A 467 17.99 -26.09 17.85
CA LEU A 467 18.03 -25.65 16.47
C LEU A 467 18.51 -26.75 15.52
N LEU A 468 19.38 -27.68 15.94
CA LEU A 468 19.70 -28.85 15.11
C LEU A 468 18.47 -29.72 14.82
N ILE A 469 17.57 -29.87 15.79
CA ILE A 469 16.30 -30.59 15.64
C ILE A 469 15.40 -29.85 14.63
N ILE A 470 15.24 -28.54 14.78
CA ILE A 470 14.43 -27.72 13.87
C ILE A 470 15.03 -27.68 12.46
N ALA A 471 16.32 -27.38 12.33
CA ALA A 471 17.03 -27.28 11.06
C ALA A 471 17.00 -28.59 10.26
N SER A 472 17.12 -29.73 10.95
CA SER A 472 16.95 -31.04 10.32
C SER A 472 15.52 -31.25 9.85
N ALA A 473 14.50 -30.84 10.62
CA ALA A 473 13.08 -30.91 10.24
C ALA A 473 12.75 -30.05 9.01
N LEU A 474 13.32 -28.84 8.92
CA LEU A 474 13.13 -27.95 7.77
C LEU A 474 13.83 -28.44 6.49
N SER A 475 14.80 -29.36 6.63
CA SER A 475 15.53 -29.94 5.50
C SER A 475 14.83 -31.18 4.89
N LEU A 476 13.68 -31.58 5.42
CA LEU A 476 12.95 -32.79 5.05
C LEU A 476 11.45 -32.53 4.92
N GLN A 477 10.75 -33.49 4.31
CA GLN A 477 9.29 -33.45 4.25
C GLN A 477 8.70 -33.72 5.64
N ASP A 478 7.73 -32.90 6.06
CA ASP A 478 7.07 -33.01 7.36
C ASP A 478 6.67 -34.47 7.69
N PRO A 479 7.06 -35.00 8.87
CA PRO A 479 6.73 -36.35 9.28
C PRO A 479 5.25 -36.55 9.61
N ARG A 480 4.48 -35.48 9.84
CA ARG A 480 3.05 -35.55 10.10
C ARG A 480 2.27 -35.90 8.85
N ASP A 481 1.41 -36.90 8.96
CA ASP A 481 0.46 -37.27 7.94
C ASP A 481 -0.92 -36.70 8.28
N ARG A 482 -1.56 -36.05 7.30
CA ARG A 482 -2.90 -35.49 7.46
C ARG A 482 -3.79 -36.01 6.32
N PRO A 483 -4.21 -37.30 6.36
CA PRO A 483 -4.99 -37.90 5.29
C PRO A 483 -6.33 -37.17 5.13
N PHE A 484 -6.77 -36.99 3.88
CA PHE A 484 -8.00 -36.23 3.57
C PHE A 484 -9.25 -36.79 4.28
N GLU A 485 -9.40 -38.12 4.32
CA GLU A 485 -10.54 -38.81 4.95
C GLU A 485 -10.51 -38.75 6.49
N ARG A 486 -9.35 -38.45 7.09
CA ARG A 486 -9.13 -38.48 8.55
C ARG A 486 -8.50 -37.18 9.07
N GLN A 487 -8.78 -36.05 8.42
CA GLN A 487 -8.18 -34.76 8.78
C GLN A 487 -8.46 -34.39 10.24
N ASP A 488 -9.71 -34.49 10.69
CA ASP A 488 -10.08 -34.14 12.08
C ASP A 488 -9.46 -35.07 13.12
N ALA A 489 -9.20 -36.33 12.76
CA ALA A 489 -8.53 -37.28 13.65
C ALA A 489 -7.02 -37.00 13.71
N ALA A 490 -6.40 -36.68 12.57
CA ALA A 490 -5.00 -36.28 12.50
C ALA A 490 -4.76 -34.96 13.25
N ASP A 491 -5.63 -33.95 13.05
CA ASP A 491 -5.53 -32.66 13.74
C ASP A 491 -5.63 -32.83 15.26
N ARG A 492 -6.56 -33.67 15.75
CA ARG A 492 -6.66 -34.02 17.17
C ARG A 492 -5.43 -34.76 17.69
N ALA A 493 -4.88 -35.69 16.92
CA ALA A 493 -3.68 -36.44 17.29
C ALA A 493 -2.42 -35.57 17.30
N HIS A 494 -2.40 -34.48 16.50
CA HIS A 494 -1.28 -33.54 16.43
C HIS A 494 -1.40 -32.37 17.41
N GLU A 495 -2.59 -32.15 18.00
CA GLU A 495 -2.83 -31.08 18.98
C GLU A 495 -1.81 -31.07 20.13
N PRO A 496 -1.42 -32.20 20.75
CA PRO A 496 -0.43 -32.21 21.84
C PRO A 496 0.96 -31.72 21.41
N PHE A 497 1.28 -31.80 20.11
CA PHE A 497 2.54 -31.33 19.58
C PHE A 497 2.51 -29.86 19.22
N ARG A 498 1.35 -29.19 19.24
CA ARG A 498 1.26 -27.79 18.85
C ARG A 498 1.85 -26.87 19.91
N ASP A 499 2.37 -25.75 19.46
CA ASP A 499 2.72 -24.63 20.30
C ASP A 499 1.91 -23.40 19.89
N GLU A 500 1.37 -22.69 20.87
CA GLU A 500 0.47 -21.55 20.63
C GLU A 500 1.18 -20.37 19.96
N ARG A 501 2.51 -20.29 20.12
CA ARG A 501 3.32 -19.15 19.65
C ARG A 501 4.25 -19.51 18.49
N SER A 502 4.51 -20.79 18.21
CA SER A 502 5.51 -21.20 17.22
C SER A 502 5.33 -22.60 16.65
N ASP A 503 5.04 -22.70 15.36
CA ASP A 503 5.06 -23.99 14.65
C ASP A 503 6.45 -24.65 14.67
N PHE A 504 7.54 -23.87 14.85
CA PHE A 504 8.89 -24.43 14.96
C PHE A 504 9.07 -25.23 16.25
N LEU A 505 8.54 -24.73 17.37
CA LEU A 505 8.59 -25.44 18.66
C LEU A 505 7.73 -26.71 18.64
N SER A 506 6.77 -26.81 17.71
CA SER A 506 6.01 -28.04 17.53
C SER A 506 6.90 -29.21 17.09
N PHE A 507 8.00 -28.95 16.38
CA PHE A 507 8.99 -29.97 16.07
C PHE A 507 9.77 -30.43 17.31
N LEU A 508 10.06 -29.55 18.27
CA LEU A 508 10.71 -29.97 19.52
C LEU A 508 9.81 -30.91 20.33
N LYS A 509 8.54 -30.56 20.48
CA LYS A 509 7.54 -31.42 21.17
C LYS A 509 7.38 -32.76 20.48
N LEU A 510 7.30 -32.76 19.15
CA LEU A 510 7.21 -33.98 18.35
C LEU A 510 8.47 -34.85 18.46
N TRP A 511 9.64 -34.22 18.51
CA TRP A 511 10.92 -34.90 18.70
C TRP A 511 11.01 -35.56 20.07
N GLU A 512 10.66 -34.83 21.13
CA GLU A 512 10.62 -35.35 22.51
C GLU A 512 9.67 -36.54 22.65
N PHE A 513 8.46 -36.43 22.08
CA PHE A 513 7.50 -37.55 22.03
C PHE A 513 8.14 -38.80 21.41
N PHE A 514 8.74 -38.66 20.23
CA PHE A 514 9.34 -39.80 19.54
C PHE A 514 10.60 -40.33 20.23
N ASP A 515 11.37 -39.46 20.89
CA ASP A 515 12.52 -39.86 21.70
C ASP A 515 12.09 -40.68 22.93
N ALA A 516 10.99 -40.28 23.58
CA ALA A 516 10.38 -41.05 24.67
C ALA A 516 9.89 -42.42 24.18
N GLU A 517 9.16 -42.45 23.06
CA GLU A 517 8.69 -43.70 22.45
C GLU A 517 9.85 -44.63 22.05
N LEU A 518 10.97 -44.07 21.56
CA LEU A 518 12.17 -44.84 21.25
C LEU A 518 12.85 -45.41 22.51
N LYS A 519 12.95 -44.62 23.58
CA LYS A 519 13.55 -45.03 24.86
C LYS A 519 12.73 -46.12 25.55
N HIS A 520 11.41 -46.03 25.47
CA HIS A 520 10.48 -46.99 26.09
C HIS A 520 9.98 -48.08 25.14
N LYS A 521 10.52 -48.17 23.91
CA LYS A 521 10.04 -49.13 22.92
C LYS A 521 10.22 -50.57 23.41
N LYS A 522 9.13 -51.33 23.42
CA LYS A 522 9.18 -52.79 23.65
C LYS A 522 9.55 -53.56 22.37
N SER A 523 9.15 -53.07 21.20
CA SER A 523 9.51 -53.64 19.89
C SER A 523 9.33 -52.62 18.77
N ASN A 524 10.02 -52.81 17.64
CA ASN A 524 9.88 -51.95 16.46
C ASN A 524 8.45 -51.97 15.89
N LYS A 525 7.74 -53.11 15.97
CA LYS A 525 6.33 -53.21 15.52
C LYS A 525 5.40 -52.31 16.33
N LYS A 526 5.60 -52.24 17.66
CA LYS A 526 4.82 -51.35 18.53
C LYS A 526 5.12 -49.88 18.27
N LEU A 527 6.39 -49.53 18.05
CA LEU A 527 6.79 -48.15 17.71
C LEU A 527 6.14 -47.69 16.38
N ILE A 528 6.09 -48.56 15.38
CA ILE A 528 5.40 -48.26 14.10
C ILE A 528 3.91 -48.04 14.34
N ALA A 529 3.26 -48.89 15.15
CA ALA A 529 1.85 -48.73 15.49
C ALA A 529 1.57 -47.42 16.24
N GLN A 530 2.42 -47.05 17.20
CA GLN A 530 2.34 -45.76 17.92
C GLN A 530 2.48 -44.57 16.95
N CYS A 531 3.43 -44.62 16.02
CA CYS A 531 3.54 -43.59 14.98
C CYS A 531 2.25 -43.50 14.15
N GLN A 532 1.68 -44.64 13.73
CA GLN A 532 0.45 -44.68 12.93
C GLN A 532 -0.77 -44.14 13.70
N GLU A 533 -0.90 -44.44 14.99
CA GLU A 533 -1.96 -43.94 15.87
C GLU A 533 -1.93 -42.41 15.97
N HIS A 534 -0.73 -41.83 16.03
CA HIS A 534 -0.51 -40.38 16.05
C HIS A 534 -0.40 -39.74 14.66
N PHE A 535 -0.72 -40.48 13.58
CA PHE A 535 -0.60 -40.02 12.20
C PHE A 535 0.80 -39.45 11.87
N LEU A 536 1.83 -40.20 12.23
CA LEU A 536 3.23 -39.91 11.96
C LEU A 536 3.83 -40.98 11.06
N SER A 537 4.61 -40.55 10.07
CA SER A 537 5.38 -41.46 9.24
C SER A 537 6.63 -41.92 9.99
N HIS A 538 6.63 -43.16 10.49
CA HIS A 538 7.81 -43.76 11.16
C HIS A 538 9.09 -43.64 10.32
N ARG A 539 8.96 -43.76 8.99
CA ARG A 539 10.09 -43.60 8.05
C ARG A 539 10.65 -42.18 8.07
N ARG A 540 9.80 -41.15 7.97
CA ARG A 540 10.25 -39.74 7.98
C ARG A 540 10.79 -39.35 9.36
N MET A 541 10.22 -39.88 10.43
CA MET A 541 10.77 -39.71 11.80
C MET A 541 12.19 -40.28 11.92
N ARG A 542 12.45 -41.46 11.33
CA ARG A 542 13.80 -42.03 11.30
C ARG A 542 14.75 -41.20 10.43
N GLU A 543 14.34 -40.81 9.23
CA GLU A 543 15.14 -39.95 8.34
C GLU A 543 15.48 -38.61 9.00
N TRP A 544 14.55 -38.03 9.77
CA TRP A 544 14.79 -36.84 10.57
C TRP A 544 15.89 -37.04 11.61
N ARG A 545 15.84 -38.14 12.38
CA ARG A 545 16.92 -38.46 13.33
C ARG A 545 18.26 -38.72 12.67
N GLU A 546 18.28 -39.34 11.49
CA GLU A 546 19.50 -39.57 10.71
C GLU A 546 20.12 -38.23 10.24
N ILE A 547 19.30 -37.30 9.73
CA ILE A 547 19.75 -35.95 9.33
C ILE A 547 20.28 -35.19 10.54
N HIS A 548 19.54 -35.20 11.65
CA HIS A 548 19.98 -34.60 12.90
C HIS A 548 21.33 -35.16 13.34
N GLY A 549 21.49 -36.49 13.33
CA GLY A 549 22.75 -37.15 13.68
C GLY A 549 23.92 -36.73 12.80
N GLN A 550 23.70 -36.58 11.49
CA GLN A 550 24.73 -36.09 10.57
C GLN A 550 25.11 -34.64 10.80
N LEU A 551 24.10 -33.76 10.96
CA LEU A 551 24.35 -32.35 11.27
C LEU A 551 25.06 -32.23 12.62
N HIS A 552 24.66 -33.02 13.62
CA HIS A 552 25.32 -33.10 14.91
C HIS A 552 26.80 -33.50 14.76
N THR A 553 27.10 -34.60 14.07
CA THR A 553 28.49 -35.01 13.82
C THR A 553 29.28 -33.91 13.12
N LEU A 554 28.72 -33.30 12.08
CA LEU A 554 29.37 -32.22 11.33
C LEU A 554 29.66 -30.99 12.21
N VAL A 555 28.72 -30.55 13.05
CA VAL A 555 28.97 -29.39 13.93
C VAL A 555 30.00 -29.72 15.01
N MET A 556 30.04 -30.97 15.49
CA MET A 556 31.06 -31.43 16.44
C MET A 556 32.45 -31.47 15.80
N GLU A 557 32.57 -31.96 14.56
CA GLU A 557 33.82 -31.91 13.77
C GLU A 557 34.30 -30.46 13.53
N LEU A 558 33.36 -29.53 13.40
CA LEU A 558 33.64 -28.08 13.31
C LEU A 558 33.94 -27.42 14.68
N GLY A 559 33.96 -28.20 15.77
CA GLY A 559 34.28 -27.73 17.12
C GLY A 559 33.18 -26.92 17.79
N PHE A 560 31.91 -27.14 17.43
CA PHE A 560 30.78 -26.49 18.09
C PHE A 560 30.43 -27.24 19.38
N LYS A 561 29.85 -26.53 20.34
CA LYS A 561 29.42 -27.09 21.61
C LYS A 561 27.90 -26.96 21.73
N LEU A 562 27.25 -28.03 22.17
CA LEU A 562 25.84 -28.01 22.52
C LEU A 562 25.61 -27.21 23.81
N ASN A 563 24.45 -26.56 23.90
CA ASN A 563 23.99 -25.90 25.13
C ASN A 563 23.70 -26.92 26.24
N GLN A 564 24.00 -26.55 27.49
CA GLN A 564 23.78 -27.39 28.67
C GLN A 564 22.41 -27.19 29.32
N VAL A 565 21.84 -26.00 29.14
CA VAL A 565 20.52 -25.61 29.64
C VAL A 565 19.59 -25.46 28.43
N PRO A 566 18.31 -25.89 28.52
CA PRO A 566 17.34 -25.68 27.46
C PRO A 566 17.25 -24.21 27.05
N ALA A 567 17.25 -23.94 25.76
CA ALA A 567 17.20 -22.59 25.23
C ALA A 567 15.82 -21.95 25.45
N SER A 568 15.82 -20.64 25.68
CA SER A 568 14.61 -19.84 25.76
C SER A 568 13.95 -19.65 24.39
N TYR A 569 12.68 -19.24 24.40
CA TYR A 569 11.94 -18.91 23.18
C TYR A 569 12.70 -17.89 22.31
N GLU A 570 13.26 -16.85 22.93
CA GLU A 570 13.92 -15.77 22.20
C GLU A 570 15.23 -16.23 21.55
N GLU A 571 16.07 -16.99 22.26
CA GLU A 571 17.34 -17.52 21.73
C GLU A 571 17.11 -18.37 20.48
N ILE A 572 16.09 -19.24 20.49
CA ILE A 572 15.72 -20.06 19.33
C ILE A 572 15.26 -19.17 18.17
N HIS A 573 14.36 -18.22 18.41
CA HIS A 573 13.77 -17.41 17.34
C HIS A 573 14.73 -16.34 16.79
N ARG A 574 15.67 -15.82 17.57
CA ARG A 574 16.76 -14.98 17.07
C ARG A 574 17.69 -15.76 16.15
N ALA A 575 18.00 -17.02 16.49
CA ALA A 575 18.77 -17.90 15.61
C ALA A 575 18.03 -18.24 14.31
N LEU A 576 16.71 -18.49 14.37
CA LEU A 576 15.87 -18.69 13.18
C LEU A 576 15.85 -17.46 12.27
N LEU A 577 15.66 -16.27 12.86
CA LEU A 577 15.60 -15.00 12.13
C LEU A 577 16.88 -14.75 11.33
N ALA A 578 18.05 -15.15 11.81
CA ALA A 578 19.30 -14.98 11.08
C ALA A 578 19.31 -15.64 9.68
N GLY A 579 18.53 -16.71 9.47
CA GLY A 579 18.34 -17.34 8.16
C GLY A 579 17.04 -16.94 7.45
N LEU A 580 16.09 -16.32 8.16
CA LEU A 580 14.72 -16.08 7.71
C LEU A 580 14.32 -14.58 7.67
N LEU A 581 15.29 -13.65 7.68
CA LEU A 581 15.01 -12.21 7.62
C LEU A 581 14.11 -11.81 6.45
N GLY A 582 14.23 -12.49 5.31
CA GLY A 582 13.38 -12.25 4.14
C GLY A 582 11.93 -12.77 4.26
N ASN A 583 11.63 -13.58 5.29
CA ASN A 583 10.34 -14.24 5.49
C ASN A 583 9.58 -13.67 6.70
N ILE A 584 9.89 -12.44 7.11
CA ILE A 584 9.15 -11.73 8.15
C ILE A 584 7.87 -11.13 7.60
N GLY A 585 6.85 -11.01 8.44
CA GLY A 585 5.57 -10.40 8.11
C GLY A 585 5.04 -9.50 9.21
N PHE A 586 4.48 -8.37 8.82
CA PHE A 586 3.73 -7.46 9.66
C PHE A 586 2.24 -7.53 9.31
N LYS A 587 1.37 -7.65 10.31
CA LYS A 587 -0.08 -7.76 10.09
C LYS A 587 -0.61 -6.53 9.32
N SER A 588 -1.31 -6.78 8.21
CA SER A 588 -1.95 -5.75 7.39
C SER A 588 -3.29 -5.28 7.98
N GLU A 589 -3.81 -4.16 7.48
CA GLU A 589 -5.19 -3.70 7.76
C GLU A 589 -6.23 -4.62 7.12
N SER A 590 -5.89 -5.26 5.98
CA SER A 590 -6.75 -6.23 5.30
C SER A 590 -6.86 -7.53 6.11
N GLU A 591 -8.08 -8.03 6.27
CA GLU A 591 -8.33 -9.15 7.18
C GLU A 591 -7.58 -10.43 6.75
N GLY A 592 -6.73 -10.95 7.63
CA GLY A 592 -6.04 -12.23 7.43
C GLY A 592 -4.82 -12.18 6.51
N GLU A 593 -4.39 -10.99 6.08
CA GLU A 593 -3.17 -10.75 5.31
C GLU A 593 -2.03 -10.14 6.14
N TYR A 594 -0.81 -10.42 5.72
CA TYR A 594 0.44 -9.87 6.25
C TYR A 594 1.22 -9.18 5.13
N LEU A 595 1.79 -8.03 5.44
CA LEU A 595 2.79 -7.34 4.63
C LEU A 595 4.17 -7.92 4.95
N GLY A 596 4.78 -8.58 3.98
CA GLY A 596 6.12 -9.14 4.05
C GLY A 596 7.20 -8.20 3.58
N ALA A 597 8.44 -8.68 3.70
CA ALA A 597 9.61 -8.04 3.10
C ALA A 597 9.38 -7.75 1.60
N ARG A 598 9.84 -6.60 1.11
CA ARG A 598 9.74 -6.18 -0.30
C ARG A 598 8.29 -5.93 -0.77
N GLY A 599 7.36 -5.72 0.16
CA GLY A 599 5.98 -5.35 -0.13
C GLY A 599 5.07 -6.51 -0.56
N ILE A 600 5.54 -7.76 -0.43
CA ILE A 600 4.72 -8.93 -0.75
C ILE A 600 3.57 -9.07 0.26
N LYS A 601 2.43 -9.57 -0.19
CA LYS A 601 1.27 -9.86 0.68
C LYS A 601 1.05 -11.36 0.76
N PHE A 602 0.87 -11.88 1.97
CA PHE A 602 0.66 -13.31 2.17
C PHE A 602 -0.30 -13.62 3.32
N SER A 603 -0.85 -14.83 3.32
CA SER A 603 -1.71 -15.36 4.39
C SER A 603 -0.98 -16.42 5.21
N ILE A 604 -1.24 -16.53 6.52
CA ILE A 604 -0.83 -17.71 7.29
C ILE A 604 -1.57 -18.95 6.75
N PHE A 605 -0.83 -20.05 6.56
CA PHE A 605 -1.37 -21.34 6.13
C PHE A 605 -2.41 -21.87 7.14
N PRO A 606 -3.56 -22.40 6.71
CA PRO A 606 -4.63 -22.82 7.62
C PRO A 606 -4.24 -23.84 8.68
N GLY A 607 -3.24 -24.68 8.40
CA GLY A 607 -2.75 -25.70 9.34
C GLY A 607 -1.82 -25.19 10.45
N SER A 608 -1.47 -23.89 10.47
CA SER A 608 -0.63 -23.28 11.53
C SER A 608 -1.46 -22.95 12.77
N SER A 609 -0.89 -23.12 13.96
CA SER A 609 -1.54 -22.71 15.22
C SER A 609 -1.82 -21.19 15.27
N LEU A 610 -0.99 -20.41 14.58
CA LEU A 610 -1.08 -18.94 14.57
C LEU A 610 -2.14 -18.39 13.61
N LYS A 611 -2.81 -19.26 12.84
CA LYS A 611 -3.88 -18.84 11.92
C LYS A 611 -5.00 -18.11 12.66
N LYS A 612 -5.33 -18.58 13.87
CA LYS A 612 -6.35 -17.98 14.74
C LYS A 612 -5.80 -16.80 15.55
N ALA A 613 -4.59 -16.92 16.10
CA ALA A 613 -3.98 -15.91 16.96
C ALA A 613 -3.72 -14.58 16.23
N LYS A 614 -3.43 -14.61 14.92
CA LYS A 614 -3.18 -13.42 14.08
C LYS A 614 -2.23 -12.38 14.74
N PRO A 615 -1.02 -12.78 15.22
CA PRO A 615 -0.07 -11.89 15.89
C PRO A 615 0.40 -10.73 14.99
N LYS A 616 0.92 -9.65 15.60
CA LYS A 616 1.32 -8.44 14.85
C LYS A 616 2.56 -8.67 13.97
N TRP A 617 3.55 -9.39 14.49
CA TRP A 617 4.80 -9.71 13.80
C TRP A 617 5.02 -11.22 13.78
N ILE A 618 5.42 -11.73 12.62
CA ILE A 618 5.72 -13.14 12.42
C ILE A 618 7.00 -13.36 11.61
N VAL A 619 7.56 -14.55 11.76
CA VAL A 619 8.53 -15.14 10.83
C VAL A 619 7.97 -16.46 10.29
N ALA A 620 8.21 -16.75 9.02
CA ALA A 620 7.84 -18.01 8.38
C ALA A 620 9.07 -18.78 7.91
N ALA A 621 9.04 -20.11 8.01
CA ALA A 621 10.12 -20.95 7.45
C ALA A 621 10.16 -20.84 5.92
N GLU A 622 8.99 -20.82 5.29
CA GLU A 622 8.84 -20.70 3.84
C GLU A 622 7.60 -19.86 3.47
N LEU A 623 7.73 -19.15 2.35
CA LEU A 623 6.62 -18.50 1.65
C LEU A 623 6.41 -19.27 0.34
N ALA A 624 5.28 -19.96 0.22
CA ALA A 624 4.99 -20.84 -0.90
C ALA A 624 3.68 -20.43 -1.58
N GLU A 625 3.73 -20.25 -2.90
CA GLU A 625 2.56 -19.91 -3.70
C GLU A 625 1.90 -21.17 -4.26
N THR A 626 0.59 -21.30 -4.00
CA THR A 626 -0.25 -22.37 -4.54
C THR A 626 -1.48 -21.75 -5.22
N ALA A 627 -2.60 -21.63 -4.51
CA ALA A 627 -3.75 -20.80 -4.94
C ALA A 627 -3.57 -19.33 -4.51
N LYS A 628 -2.85 -19.12 -3.41
CA LYS A 628 -2.38 -17.83 -2.94
C LYS A 628 -1.02 -18.01 -2.27
N LEU A 629 -0.35 -16.90 -1.97
CA LEU A 629 0.91 -16.92 -1.23
C LEU A 629 0.65 -17.22 0.24
N TYR A 630 1.17 -18.36 0.72
CA TYR A 630 1.03 -18.80 2.10
C TYR A 630 2.36 -18.79 2.83
N ALA A 631 2.35 -18.29 4.07
CA ALA A 631 3.40 -18.54 5.05
C ALA A 631 3.15 -19.88 5.75
N ARG A 632 4.15 -20.76 5.71
CA ARG A 632 4.11 -22.09 6.32
C ARG A 632 5.20 -22.21 7.39
N CYS A 633 4.88 -22.92 8.47
CA CYS A 633 5.67 -23.00 9.70
C CYS A 633 6.01 -21.60 10.23
N VAL A 634 5.09 -21.04 11.01
CA VAL A 634 5.09 -19.63 11.43
C VAL A 634 5.40 -19.53 12.92
N ALA A 635 6.03 -18.44 13.34
CA ALA A 635 6.16 -18.07 14.75
C ALA A 635 5.96 -16.57 14.97
N THR A 636 5.55 -16.21 16.18
CA THR A 636 5.49 -14.81 16.64
C THR A 636 6.90 -14.32 16.96
N ILE A 637 7.22 -13.08 16.60
CA ILE A 637 8.54 -12.48 16.90
C ILE A 637 8.38 -11.10 17.53
N ASP A 638 9.38 -10.68 18.29
CA ASP A 638 9.51 -9.29 18.73
C ASP A 638 10.31 -8.48 17.69
N PRO A 639 9.80 -7.33 17.23
CA PRO A 639 10.51 -6.50 16.26
C PRO A 639 11.86 -5.97 16.77
N SER A 640 12.05 -5.82 18.09
CA SER A 640 13.31 -5.35 18.68
C SER A 640 14.51 -6.27 18.37
N TRP A 641 14.26 -7.55 18.08
CA TRP A 641 15.31 -8.49 17.70
C TRP A 641 15.85 -8.24 16.28
N LEU A 642 15.01 -7.69 15.40
CA LEU A 642 15.30 -7.60 13.97
C LEU A 642 16.46 -6.65 13.67
N GLU A 643 16.56 -5.51 14.34
CA GLU A 643 17.61 -4.53 14.06
C GLU A 643 19.02 -5.10 14.33
N ASN A 644 19.20 -5.80 15.45
CA ASN A 644 20.49 -6.40 15.80
C ASN A 644 20.88 -7.54 14.85
N ILE A 645 19.91 -8.37 14.45
CA ILE A 645 20.16 -9.52 13.57
C ILE A 645 20.42 -9.05 12.13
N ALA A 646 19.67 -8.06 11.66
CA ALA A 646 19.78 -7.53 10.30
C ALA A 646 21.01 -6.63 10.14
N GLY A 647 21.46 -5.95 11.20
CA GLY A 647 22.68 -5.13 11.18
C GLY A 647 22.66 -4.10 10.04
N GLY A 648 23.62 -4.21 9.12
CA GLY A 648 23.75 -3.32 7.95
C GLY A 648 22.63 -3.41 6.92
N LEU A 649 21.77 -4.44 7.00
CA LEU A 649 20.60 -4.58 6.12
C LEU A 649 19.47 -3.60 6.49
N CYS A 650 19.50 -3.05 7.70
CA CYS A 650 18.59 -2.02 8.14
C CYS A 650 18.91 -0.66 7.50
N LYS A 651 17.91 0.00 6.95
CA LYS A 651 18.01 1.38 6.49
C LYS A 651 17.54 2.31 7.59
N LYS A 652 18.43 3.21 7.99
CA LYS A 652 18.20 4.23 9.02
C LYS A 652 17.89 5.56 8.35
N HIS A 653 16.78 6.16 8.74
CA HIS A 653 16.35 7.47 8.26
C HIS A 653 16.25 8.42 9.45
N TYR A 654 17.00 9.51 9.42
CA TYR A 654 16.99 10.54 10.44
C TYR A 654 16.09 11.68 10.01
N PHE A 655 15.25 12.19 10.90
CA PHE A 655 14.32 13.28 10.62
C PHE A 655 14.13 14.15 11.85
N ASP A 656 13.64 15.37 11.63
CA ASP A 656 13.36 16.35 12.68
C ASP A 656 14.58 16.63 13.58
N PRO A 657 15.72 17.07 13.01
CA PRO A 657 16.87 17.47 13.81
C PRO A 657 16.56 18.79 14.54
N HIS A 658 16.70 18.81 15.86
CA HIS A 658 16.34 19.94 16.71
C HIS A 658 17.24 20.07 17.93
N TRP A 659 17.32 21.29 18.47
CA TRP A 659 18.02 21.57 19.72
C TRP A 659 17.19 21.12 20.93
N GLU A 660 17.81 20.40 21.86
CA GLU A 660 17.20 20.07 23.15
C GLU A 660 17.92 20.82 24.28
N LYS A 661 17.21 21.77 24.91
CA LYS A 661 17.77 22.69 25.92
C LYS A 661 18.39 21.98 27.13
N GLN A 662 17.69 21.00 27.69
CA GLN A 662 18.13 20.31 28.92
C GLN A 662 19.40 19.48 28.76
N PRO A 663 19.51 18.55 27.78
CA PRO A 663 20.76 17.83 27.55
C PRO A 663 21.81 18.65 26.80
N ALA A 664 21.48 19.87 26.37
CA ALA A 664 22.34 20.78 25.64
C ALA A 664 23.01 20.13 24.41
N GLN A 665 22.22 19.45 23.60
CA GLN A 665 22.68 18.78 22.39
C GLN A 665 21.63 18.83 21.28
N VAL A 666 22.08 18.68 20.03
CA VAL A 666 21.17 18.46 18.90
C VAL A 666 20.75 17.00 18.86
N ALA A 667 19.44 16.77 18.93
CA ALA A 667 18.81 15.47 18.81
C ALA A 667 18.07 15.35 17.47
N ALA A 668 17.81 14.13 17.04
CA ALA A 668 16.92 13.84 15.92
C ALA A 668 16.13 12.57 16.21
N TYR A 669 15.11 12.30 15.41
CA TYR A 669 14.41 11.03 15.42
C TYR A 669 14.92 10.11 14.33
N GLU A 670 15.16 8.85 14.69
CA GLU A 670 15.58 7.78 13.81
C GLU A 670 14.40 6.84 13.55
N ARG A 671 14.14 6.57 12.27
CA ARG A 671 13.27 5.49 11.81
C ARG A 671 14.14 4.39 11.21
N VAL A 672 13.92 3.15 11.62
CA VAL A 672 14.66 1.97 11.11
C VAL A 672 13.71 1.10 10.31
N THR A 673 14.08 0.82 9.07
CA THR A 673 13.34 -0.05 8.16
C THR A 673 14.18 -1.24 7.72
N LEU A 674 13.54 -2.39 7.51
CA LEU A 674 14.17 -3.59 6.94
C LEU A 674 13.28 -4.10 5.80
N TYR A 675 13.84 -4.17 4.60
CA TYR A 675 13.14 -4.57 3.38
C TYR A 675 11.78 -3.85 3.16
N GLY A 676 11.70 -2.58 3.55
CA GLY A 676 10.49 -1.75 3.43
C GLY A 676 9.51 -1.86 4.62
N LEU A 677 9.76 -2.76 5.58
CA LEU A 677 8.97 -2.83 6.81
C LEU A 677 9.59 -1.91 7.88
N THR A 678 8.76 -1.08 8.52
CA THR A 678 9.19 -0.22 9.64
C THR A 678 9.29 -1.05 10.91
N ILE A 679 10.52 -1.27 11.40
CA ILE A 679 10.78 -2.00 12.65
C ILE A 679 10.77 -1.03 13.83
N VAL A 680 11.48 0.10 13.68
CA VAL A 680 11.54 1.16 14.69
C VAL A 680 10.92 2.41 14.08
N PRO A 681 9.69 2.80 14.47
CA PRO A 681 9.00 3.93 13.85
C PRO A 681 9.62 5.28 14.24
N LYS A 682 10.08 5.40 15.50
CA LYS A 682 10.65 6.62 16.07
C LYS A 682 11.54 6.28 17.27
N ARG A 683 12.84 6.57 17.19
CA ARG A 683 13.81 6.50 18.30
C ARG A 683 14.58 7.81 18.40
N ARG A 684 14.67 8.39 19.61
CA ARG A 684 15.49 9.59 19.84
C ARG A 684 16.98 9.22 19.76
N VAL A 685 17.77 9.96 18.97
CA VAL A 685 19.22 9.76 18.82
C VAL A 685 19.98 11.09 18.88
N ALA A 686 21.24 11.04 19.30
CA ALA A 686 22.12 12.21 19.26
C ALA A 686 22.55 12.49 17.82
N TYR A 687 22.19 13.67 17.29
CA TYR A 687 22.37 13.99 15.88
C TYR A 687 23.79 14.43 15.53
N GLY A 688 24.52 14.98 16.50
CA GLY A 688 25.87 15.50 16.31
C GLY A 688 26.88 14.53 15.70
N ARG A 689 26.75 13.22 15.95
CA ARG A 689 27.63 12.20 15.33
C ARG A 689 27.16 11.73 13.95
N ILE A 690 25.90 11.96 13.63
CA ILE A 690 25.26 11.52 12.39
C ILE A 690 25.52 12.55 11.29
N ASN A 691 25.24 13.82 11.58
CA ASN A 691 25.55 14.94 10.70
C ASN A 691 26.14 16.12 11.51
N PRO A 692 27.47 16.10 11.76
CA PRO A 692 28.13 17.13 12.57
C PRO A 692 27.95 18.56 12.02
N LYS A 693 27.91 18.71 10.69
CA LYS A 693 27.80 20.02 10.04
C LYS A 693 26.43 20.66 10.31
N GLU A 694 25.36 19.93 10.03
CA GLU A 694 23.98 20.39 10.27
C GLU A 694 23.69 20.51 11.77
N ALA A 695 24.19 19.59 12.59
CA ALA A 695 24.07 19.70 14.04
C ALA A 695 24.80 20.94 14.60
N ARG A 696 25.95 21.32 14.03
CA ARG A 696 26.63 22.56 14.41
C ARG A 696 25.81 23.78 14.02
N GLU A 697 25.23 23.79 12.83
CA GLU A 697 24.37 24.89 12.40
C GLU A 697 23.16 25.05 13.33
N ILE A 698 22.46 23.96 13.66
CA ILE A 698 21.34 23.96 14.62
C ILE A 698 21.81 24.40 16.00
N PHE A 699 22.97 23.93 16.46
CA PHE A 699 23.54 24.36 17.74
C PHE A 699 23.77 25.87 17.77
N ILE A 700 24.41 26.46 16.76
CA ILE A 700 24.68 27.90 16.75
C ILE A 700 23.36 28.68 16.64
N ARG A 701 22.48 28.33 15.70
CA ARG A 701 21.22 29.06 15.49
C ARG A 701 20.29 28.98 16.70
N ASN A 702 20.00 27.78 17.19
CA ASN A 702 19.03 27.63 18.27
C ASN A 702 19.65 27.91 19.64
N ALA A 703 20.82 27.34 19.93
CA ALA A 703 21.41 27.48 21.26
C ALA A 703 22.00 28.89 21.46
N LEU A 704 22.78 29.41 20.51
CA LEU A 704 23.53 30.66 20.70
C LEU A 704 22.85 31.92 20.15
N VAL A 705 22.23 31.85 18.97
CA VAL A 705 21.56 33.02 18.36
C VAL A 705 20.18 33.21 18.97
N ALA A 706 19.31 32.19 18.95
CA ALA A 706 17.95 32.25 19.52
C ALA A 706 17.90 32.19 21.07
N GLY A 707 19.06 32.16 21.74
CA GLY A 707 19.11 32.25 23.20
C GLY A 707 18.69 30.99 23.96
N GLU A 708 18.58 29.82 23.30
CA GLU A 708 18.05 28.61 23.94
C GLU A 708 19.10 27.81 24.74
N TYR A 709 20.32 28.33 24.86
CA TYR A 709 21.38 27.72 25.64
C TYR A 709 21.37 28.17 27.11
N VAL A 710 21.34 27.22 28.03
CA VAL A 710 21.42 27.52 29.46
C VAL A 710 22.88 27.50 29.89
N THR A 711 23.48 28.67 30.07
CA THR A 711 24.85 28.84 30.57
C THR A 711 24.97 30.01 31.55
N LYS A 712 26.00 29.99 32.40
CA LYS A 712 26.37 31.10 33.29
C LYS A 712 27.49 31.98 32.72
N ALA A 713 27.78 31.81 31.42
CA ALA A 713 28.84 32.53 30.74
C ALA A 713 28.53 34.03 30.66
N PRO A 714 29.45 34.92 31.07
CA PRO A 714 29.18 36.36 31.06
C PRO A 714 28.91 36.95 29.66
N PHE A 715 29.56 36.42 28.60
CA PHE A 715 29.33 36.88 27.23
C PHE A 715 27.89 36.69 26.77
N PHE A 716 27.24 35.60 27.21
CA PHE A 716 25.92 35.22 26.70
C PHE A 716 24.83 36.13 27.25
N GLU A 717 24.91 36.46 28.55
CA GLU A 717 24.03 37.44 29.19
C GLU A 717 24.27 38.86 28.64
N HIS A 718 25.53 39.23 28.39
CA HIS A 718 25.88 40.51 27.76
C HIS A 718 25.26 40.63 26.36
N ASN A 719 25.48 39.62 25.51
CA ASN A 719 24.98 39.62 24.14
C ASN A 719 23.46 39.67 24.09
N ARG A 720 22.77 38.92 24.95
CA ARG A 720 21.30 38.95 25.04
C ARG A 720 20.80 40.35 25.41
N LYS A 721 21.36 40.98 26.44
CA LYS A 721 21.00 42.35 26.84
C LYS A 721 21.26 43.36 25.73
N LEU A 722 22.40 43.25 25.05
CA LEU A 722 22.75 44.17 23.98
C LEU A 722 21.82 44.04 22.77
N ILE A 723 21.43 42.80 22.42
CA ILE A 723 20.43 42.54 21.38
C ILE A 723 19.08 43.14 21.81
N GLU A 724 18.59 42.84 23.02
CA GLU A 724 17.35 43.41 23.57
C GLU A 724 17.35 44.96 23.56
N GLU A 725 18.47 45.59 23.93
CA GLU A 725 18.63 47.06 23.88
C GLU A 725 18.54 47.63 22.45
N ILE A 726 19.09 46.91 21.46
CA ILE A 726 19.08 47.34 20.05
C ILE A 726 17.73 47.05 19.41
N GLU A 727 17.07 45.94 19.74
CA GLU A 727 15.68 45.66 19.36
C GLU A 727 14.73 46.73 19.92
N GLU A 728 14.93 47.15 21.18
CA GLU A 728 14.19 48.29 21.73
C GLU A 728 14.43 49.59 20.94
N LEU A 729 15.66 49.81 20.45
CA LEU A 729 15.99 50.95 19.60
C LEU A 729 15.35 50.83 18.20
N GLU A 730 15.26 49.63 17.62
CA GLU A 730 14.52 49.34 16.38
C GLU A 730 13.03 49.65 16.51
N HIS A 731 12.43 49.18 17.60
CA HIS A 731 11.02 49.46 17.91
C HIS A 731 10.77 50.96 18.06
N LYS A 732 11.69 51.69 18.71
CA LYS A 732 11.61 53.16 18.87
C LYS A 732 11.86 53.92 17.55
N ALA A 733 12.72 53.41 16.65
CA ALA A 733 13.11 54.08 15.41
C ALA A 733 12.29 53.67 14.16
N ARG A 734 11.43 52.65 14.26
CA ARG A 734 10.63 52.07 13.16
C ARG A 734 11.47 51.70 11.92
N ARG A 735 12.61 51.07 12.16
CA ARG A 735 13.48 50.46 11.14
C ARG A 735 13.90 49.08 11.67
N GLN A 736 13.66 48.03 10.89
CA GLN A 736 14.16 46.67 11.17
C GLN A 736 15.56 46.40 10.59
N ASP A 737 16.20 47.45 10.10
CA ASP A 737 17.57 47.39 9.62
C ASP A 737 18.53 48.06 10.60
N VAL A 738 18.15 48.25 11.88
CA VAL A 738 19.12 48.69 12.88
C VAL A 738 19.89 47.47 13.38
N LEU A 739 19.23 46.45 13.90
CA LEU A 739 19.84 45.19 14.28
C LEU A 739 20.25 44.40 13.03
N VAL A 740 21.46 43.85 13.03
CA VAL A 740 21.87 42.87 12.01
C VAL A 740 21.03 41.59 12.12
N ASP A 741 20.77 40.93 11.01
CA ASP A 741 19.89 39.76 11.01
C ASP A 741 20.49 38.56 11.76
N GLU A 742 19.67 37.58 12.12
CA GLU A 742 20.13 36.34 12.76
C GLU A 742 21.22 35.63 11.96
N GLN A 743 21.28 35.83 10.64
CA GLN A 743 22.30 35.23 9.78
C GLN A 743 23.67 35.90 9.97
N ASP A 744 23.72 37.20 10.23
CA ASP A 744 24.93 37.95 10.58
C ASP A 744 25.44 37.58 11.98
N ILE A 745 24.53 37.37 12.95
CA ILE A 745 24.88 36.87 14.30
C ILE A 745 25.34 35.41 14.23
N PHE A 746 24.68 34.60 13.40
CA PHE A 746 25.14 33.24 13.10
C PHE A 746 26.55 33.27 12.50
N ALA A 747 26.81 34.12 11.51
CA ALA A 747 28.12 34.25 10.84
C ALA A 747 29.23 34.65 11.82
N PHE A 748 28.92 35.50 12.81
CA PHE A 748 29.84 35.85 13.89
C PHE A 748 30.27 34.60 14.68
N TYR A 749 29.32 33.83 15.20
CA TYR A 749 29.63 32.61 15.96
C TYR A 749 30.26 31.53 15.06
N ASP A 750 29.81 31.40 13.81
CA ASP A 750 30.31 30.43 12.84
C ASP A 750 31.79 30.64 12.52
N ALA A 751 32.22 31.90 12.40
CA ALA A 751 33.62 32.26 12.14
C ALA A 751 34.57 31.94 13.32
N ILE A 752 34.04 31.85 14.53
CA ILE A 752 34.84 31.73 15.77
C ILE A 752 34.83 30.28 16.29
N ILE A 753 33.66 29.63 16.30
CA ILE A 753 33.47 28.32 16.91
C ILE A 753 34.02 27.23 15.98
N PRO A 754 34.94 26.37 16.43
CA PRO A 754 35.46 25.25 15.64
C PRO A 754 34.37 24.33 15.05
N ALA A 755 34.69 23.71 13.91
CA ALA A 755 33.76 22.87 13.14
C ALA A 755 33.30 21.60 13.86
N ASP A 756 34.05 21.12 14.86
CA ASP A 756 33.77 19.92 15.65
C ASP A 756 32.89 20.19 16.89
N ILE A 757 32.49 21.45 17.12
CA ILE A 757 31.65 21.85 18.27
C ILE A 757 30.20 22.01 17.83
N TYR A 758 29.37 21.06 18.25
CA TYR A 758 27.93 21.00 17.93
C TYR A 758 27.06 20.69 19.17
N GLY A 759 27.54 21.01 20.36
CA GLY A 759 26.83 20.75 21.61
C GLY A 759 27.48 21.40 22.83
N GLY A 760 26.71 21.55 23.90
CA GLY A 760 27.07 22.38 25.05
C GLY A 760 28.32 21.91 25.80
N ALA A 761 28.50 20.60 26.02
CA ALA A 761 29.65 20.10 26.76
C ALA A 761 30.99 20.38 26.06
N ALA A 762 31.04 20.19 24.73
CA ALA A 762 32.22 20.51 23.93
C ALA A 762 32.45 22.03 23.85
N PHE A 763 31.36 22.80 23.68
CA PHE A 763 31.40 24.26 23.64
C PHE A 763 31.94 24.86 24.93
N GLU A 764 31.46 24.45 26.11
CA GLU A 764 31.94 24.96 27.40
C GLU A 764 33.42 24.68 27.65
N LYS A 765 33.88 23.49 27.26
CA LYS A 765 35.28 23.10 27.41
C LYS A 765 36.18 23.98 26.54
N TRP A 766 35.82 24.12 25.26
CA TRP A 766 36.57 24.95 24.33
C TRP A 766 36.51 26.43 24.72
N ARG A 767 35.32 26.96 25.07
CA ARG A 767 35.13 28.36 25.45
C ARG A 767 36.05 28.74 26.60
N LYS A 768 36.10 27.96 27.68
CA LYS A 768 36.96 28.24 28.84
C LYS A 768 38.45 28.32 28.47
N GLN A 769 38.89 27.55 27.47
CA GLN A 769 40.27 27.60 26.98
C GLN A 769 40.49 28.82 26.08
N ALA A 770 39.56 29.11 25.18
CA ALA A 770 39.63 30.25 24.27
C ALA A 770 39.59 31.60 25.03
N GLU A 771 38.73 31.71 26.06
CA GLU A 771 38.59 32.90 26.91
C GLU A 771 39.83 33.19 27.77
N GLN A 772 40.70 32.20 28.04
CA GLN A 772 41.99 32.45 28.71
C GLN A 772 42.94 33.27 27.83
N THR A 773 42.81 33.13 26.50
CA THR A 773 43.65 33.84 25.53
C THR A 773 43.01 35.16 25.08
N ASN A 774 41.69 35.15 24.85
CA ASN A 774 40.92 36.35 24.51
C ASN A 774 39.57 36.36 25.25
N PRO A 775 39.47 37.05 26.39
CA PRO A 775 38.24 37.11 27.20
C PRO A 775 37.03 37.73 26.48
N GLN A 776 37.25 38.53 25.43
CA GLN A 776 36.20 39.25 24.70
C GLN A 776 35.80 38.54 23.39
N LEU A 777 36.32 37.33 23.15
CA LEU A 777 36.18 36.62 21.88
C LEU A 777 34.72 36.45 21.41
N LEU A 778 33.79 36.16 22.33
CA LEU A 778 32.39 35.87 22.01
C LEU A 778 31.45 37.06 22.25
N TYR A 779 31.95 38.25 22.60
CA TYR A 779 31.11 39.42 22.88
C TYR A 779 30.73 40.13 21.59
N LEU A 780 29.44 40.28 21.34
CA LEU A 780 28.90 41.10 20.26
C LEU A 780 29.06 42.58 20.63
N THR A 781 29.34 43.44 19.65
CA THR A 781 29.47 44.88 19.86
C THR A 781 28.29 45.62 19.25
N ARG A 782 27.95 46.79 19.80
CA ARG A 782 26.86 47.62 19.26
C ARG A 782 27.10 47.98 17.79
N ASP A 783 28.33 48.31 17.42
CA ASP A 783 28.69 48.64 16.03
C ASP A 783 28.54 47.45 15.07
N TYR A 784 28.89 46.22 15.51
CA TYR A 784 28.65 45.01 14.72
C TYR A 784 27.15 44.72 14.55
N LEU A 785 26.37 45.07 15.57
CA LEU A 785 24.93 44.86 15.60
C LEU A 785 24.14 45.97 14.90
N MET A 786 24.71 47.13 14.54
CA MET A 786 23.99 48.28 13.97
C MET A 786 24.29 48.56 12.48
N ARG A 787 23.28 48.71 11.59
CA ARG A 787 23.50 49.18 10.19
C ARG A 787 23.29 50.71 10.06
N HIS A 788 24.29 51.49 9.62
CA HIS A 788 24.22 52.97 9.55
C HIS A 788 23.35 53.52 8.39
N ALA A 789 22.37 54.41 8.68
CA ALA A 789 21.99 55.65 7.92
C ALA A 789 20.59 56.19 8.31
N ALA A 790 20.40 56.77 9.50
CA ALA A 790 19.12 57.34 9.93
C ALA A 790 19.01 58.84 9.61
N GLY A 791 18.12 59.20 8.68
CA GLY A 791 17.73 60.59 8.42
C GLY A 791 16.30 60.64 7.87
N SER A 792 15.39 61.27 8.61
CA SER A 792 13.98 61.60 8.29
C SER A 792 12.93 60.48 8.33
N ILE A 793 12.45 60.15 9.53
CA ILE A 793 11.09 59.61 9.76
C ILE A 793 10.44 60.49 10.83
N THR A 794 9.27 61.07 10.55
CA THR A 794 8.51 61.95 11.46
C THR A 794 7.25 61.26 11.99
N GLU A 795 6.86 61.51 13.25
CA GLU A 795 5.62 60.99 13.88
C GLU A 795 4.34 61.20 13.05
N LEU A 796 4.31 62.26 12.23
CA LEU A 796 3.19 62.58 11.32
C LEU A 796 2.90 61.49 10.27
N GLN A 797 3.89 60.68 9.87
CA GLN A 797 3.67 59.62 8.88
C GLN A 797 3.09 58.35 9.51
N PHE A 798 3.15 58.24 10.83
CA PHE A 798 3.07 56.97 11.55
C PHE A 798 2.40 57.18 12.92
N PRO A 799 1.15 57.68 12.96
CA PRO A 799 0.51 58.15 14.18
C PRO A 799 0.25 57.03 15.20
N GLU A 800 0.29 57.34 16.50
CA GLU A 800 -0.01 56.37 17.56
C GLU A 800 -1.50 56.03 17.67
N THR A 801 -2.38 56.89 17.14
CA THR A 801 -3.82 56.68 17.16
C THR A 801 -4.48 57.12 15.85
N VAL A 802 -5.64 56.55 15.53
CA VAL A 802 -6.54 57.02 14.47
C VAL A 802 -7.87 57.46 15.08
N SER A 803 -8.43 58.58 14.60
CA SER A 803 -9.73 59.08 15.05
C SER A 803 -10.84 58.63 14.10
N ILE A 804 -11.85 57.92 14.63
CA ILE A 804 -13.04 57.48 13.88
C ILE A 804 -14.28 57.88 14.69
N ASP A 805 -15.20 58.60 14.05
CA ASP A 805 -16.42 59.13 14.66
C ASP A 805 -16.17 59.85 16.01
N GLY A 806 -15.04 60.57 16.11
CA GLY A 806 -14.63 61.31 17.31
C GLY A 806 -13.94 60.47 18.39
N HIS A 807 -13.67 59.18 18.13
CA HIS A 807 -12.97 58.28 19.06
C HIS A 807 -11.56 57.96 18.57
N ALA A 808 -10.56 58.12 19.46
CA ALA A 808 -9.18 57.71 19.20
C ALA A 808 -8.99 56.22 19.49
N PHE A 809 -8.48 55.48 18.50
CA PHE A 809 -8.13 54.06 18.58
C PHE A 809 -6.60 53.89 18.46
N PRO A 810 -5.95 53.13 19.36
CA PRO A 810 -4.51 52.88 19.29
C PRO A 810 -4.09 52.10 18.04
N LEU A 811 -2.96 52.49 17.47
CA LEU A 811 -2.29 51.81 16.35
C LEU A 811 -0.94 51.24 16.80
N ASN A 812 -0.76 49.94 16.58
CA ASN A 812 0.50 49.23 16.78
C ASN A 812 1.12 48.88 15.42
N TYR A 813 2.44 48.96 15.30
CA TYR A 813 3.16 48.75 14.06
C TYR A 813 4.22 47.67 14.24
N ARG A 814 4.24 46.67 13.36
CA ARG A 814 5.26 45.62 13.32
C ARG A 814 5.71 45.48 11.88
N PHE A 815 7.01 45.45 11.62
CA PHE A 815 7.51 45.43 10.23
C PHE A 815 8.13 44.07 9.86
N GLU A 816 7.59 42.91 10.22
CA GLU A 816 8.28 41.62 10.04
C GLU A 816 7.74 40.81 8.85
N PRO A 817 8.42 40.81 7.68
CA PRO A 817 7.88 40.20 6.46
C PRO A 817 7.58 38.71 6.62
N GLY A 818 6.31 38.34 6.45
CA GLY A 818 5.83 36.95 6.61
C GLY A 818 5.27 36.62 7.99
N HIS A 819 5.44 37.50 8.99
CA HIS A 819 4.75 37.37 10.28
C HIS A 819 3.28 37.79 10.16
N THR A 820 2.38 37.13 10.88
CA THR A 820 0.93 37.39 10.80
C THR A 820 0.52 38.81 11.19
N LEU A 821 1.31 39.44 12.06
CA LEU A 821 1.16 40.81 12.56
C LEU A 821 1.84 41.91 11.72
N ASP A 822 2.50 41.56 10.61
CA ASP A 822 3.24 42.51 9.77
C ASP A 822 2.36 43.67 9.23
N GLY A 823 2.84 44.91 9.29
CA GLY A 823 2.09 46.13 9.00
C GLY A 823 1.48 46.81 10.22
N VAL A 824 0.27 47.35 10.05
CA VAL A 824 -0.45 48.13 11.07
C VAL A 824 -1.59 47.32 11.69
N THR A 825 -1.64 47.29 13.03
CA THR A 825 -2.70 46.68 13.83
C THR A 825 -3.44 47.75 14.60
N ILE A 826 -4.76 47.84 14.43
CA ILE A 826 -5.62 48.69 15.25
C ILE A 826 -6.19 47.91 16.44
N THR A 827 -6.15 48.51 17.62
CA THR A 827 -6.77 47.95 18.83
C THR A 827 -8.19 48.52 19.00
N VAL A 828 -9.19 47.64 18.95
CA VAL A 828 -10.62 47.98 18.96
C VAL A 828 -11.26 47.42 20.23
N PRO A 829 -11.79 48.26 21.14
CA PRO A 829 -12.60 47.76 22.25
C PRO A 829 -13.87 47.09 21.73
N LEU A 830 -14.23 45.94 22.31
CA LEU A 830 -15.32 45.07 21.87
C LEU A 830 -16.64 45.81 21.55
N PRO A 831 -17.13 46.80 22.32
CA PRO A 831 -18.39 47.50 22.02
C PRO A 831 -18.39 48.35 20.74
N PHE A 832 -17.22 48.69 20.19
CA PHE A 832 -17.11 49.49 18.96
C PHE A 832 -17.01 48.63 17.70
N LEU A 833 -16.83 47.31 17.84
CA LEU A 833 -16.57 46.40 16.71
C LEU A 833 -17.65 46.47 15.61
N ASN A 834 -18.92 46.52 15.99
CA ASN A 834 -20.04 46.54 15.03
C ASN A 834 -20.28 47.92 14.38
N LYS A 835 -19.59 48.97 14.86
CA LYS A 835 -19.67 50.33 14.27
C LYS A 835 -18.60 50.60 13.22
N LEU A 836 -17.58 49.74 13.15
CA LEU A 836 -16.48 49.91 12.20
C LEU A 836 -16.86 49.41 10.81
N THR A 837 -16.38 50.12 9.79
CA THR A 837 -16.49 49.72 8.39
C THR A 837 -15.10 49.57 7.76
N ALA A 838 -14.91 48.58 6.90
CA ALA A 838 -13.60 48.30 6.30
C ALA A 838 -13.05 49.49 5.48
N SER A 839 -13.94 50.30 4.89
CA SER A 839 -13.56 51.49 4.11
C SER A 839 -12.84 52.55 4.93
N GLN A 840 -13.13 52.68 6.24
CA GLN A 840 -12.47 53.62 7.14
C GLN A 840 -10.96 53.35 7.29
N PHE A 841 -10.53 52.12 7.02
CA PHE A 841 -9.15 51.66 7.23
C PHE A 841 -8.42 51.34 5.94
N ASP A 842 -9.07 51.49 4.79
CA ASP A 842 -8.53 51.03 3.51
C ASP A 842 -7.29 51.85 3.09
N SER A 843 -7.22 53.14 3.44
CA SER A 843 -6.02 53.95 3.22
C SER A 843 -4.87 53.69 4.21
N LEU A 844 -5.07 52.84 5.22
CA LEU A 844 -4.12 52.60 6.32
C LEU A 844 -3.70 53.91 7.03
N VAL A 845 -2.41 54.23 7.01
CA VAL A 845 -1.79 55.42 7.62
C VAL A 845 -0.95 56.17 6.57
N PRO A 846 -0.63 57.46 6.78
CA PRO A 846 0.08 58.26 5.77
C PRO A 846 1.43 57.67 5.31
N GLY A 847 2.13 56.93 6.17
CA GLY A 847 3.39 56.27 5.87
C GLY A 847 3.28 55.03 4.97
N LEU A 848 2.09 54.39 4.90
CA LEU A 848 1.88 53.15 4.14
C LEU A 848 0.98 53.35 2.90
N VAL A 849 0.16 54.41 2.88
CA VAL A 849 -0.81 54.65 1.80
C VAL A 849 -0.14 54.77 0.42
N ARG A 850 1.03 55.42 0.35
CA ARG A 850 1.79 55.59 -0.91
C ARG A 850 2.25 54.25 -1.47
N GLU A 851 2.72 53.35 -0.61
CA GLU A 851 3.14 52.01 -1.00
C GLU A 851 1.93 51.17 -1.47
N LYS A 852 0.80 51.25 -0.74
CA LYS A 852 -0.44 50.56 -1.10
C LYS A 852 -0.98 50.99 -2.47
N ILE A 853 -1.02 52.29 -2.77
CA ILE A 853 -1.43 52.79 -4.10
C ILE A 853 -0.45 52.35 -5.19
N THR A 854 0.85 52.41 -4.91
CA THR A 854 1.88 51.94 -5.86
C THR A 854 1.68 50.47 -6.21
N TRP A 855 1.35 49.63 -5.21
CA TRP A 855 1.02 48.23 -5.42
C TRP A 855 -0.22 48.06 -6.30
N TYR A 856 -1.32 48.78 -6.01
CA TYR A 856 -2.55 48.70 -6.81
C TYR A 856 -2.32 49.05 -8.28
N LEU A 857 -1.55 50.09 -8.57
CA LEU A 857 -1.22 50.47 -9.95
C LEU A 857 -0.34 49.42 -10.66
N LYS A 858 0.58 48.77 -9.94
CA LYS A 858 1.40 47.68 -10.47
C LYS A 858 0.62 46.38 -10.68
N ALA A 859 -0.40 46.15 -9.86
CA ALA A 859 -1.23 44.96 -9.89
C ALA A 859 -2.17 44.91 -11.11
N LEU A 860 -2.54 46.08 -11.66
CA LEU A 860 -3.41 46.20 -12.84
C LEU A 860 -2.93 45.35 -14.05
N PRO A 861 -3.87 44.86 -14.89
CA PRO A 861 -3.55 44.19 -16.15
C PRO A 861 -2.60 45.02 -17.03
N LYS A 862 -1.69 44.32 -17.73
CA LYS A 862 -0.63 44.95 -18.55
C LYS A 862 -1.17 45.98 -19.56
N GLN A 863 -2.38 45.76 -20.08
CA GLN A 863 -3.04 46.66 -21.03
C GLN A 863 -3.43 48.00 -20.41
N ILE A 864 -3.84 48.02 -19.14
CA ILE A 864 -4.22 49.24 -18.40
C ILE A 864 -2.95 49.92 -17.86
N ARG A 865 -2.05 49.15 -17.24
CA ARG A 865 -0.84 49.64 -16.58
C ARG A 865 0.11 50.41 -17.51
N ARG A 866 0.14 50.07 -18.80
CA ARG A 866 0.96 50.79 -19.81
C ARG A 866 0.62 52.28 -19.91
N ASN A 867 -0.63 52.66 -19.61
CA ASN A 867 -1.09 54.05 -19.67
C ASN A 867 -0.89 54.81 -18.35
N LEU A 868 -0.22 54.19 -17.38
CA LEU A 868 -0.01 54.70 -16.00
C LEU A 868 1.49 54.78 -15.65
N VAL A 869 2.34 54.96 -16.66
CA VAL A 869 3.79 55.10 -16.52
C VAL A 869 4.18 56.57 -16.76
N PRO A 870 4.97 57.21 -15.87
CA PRO A 870 5.61 56.66 -14.68
C PRO A 870 4.66 56.46 -13.50
N VAL A 871 4.68 55.27 -12.88
CA VAL A 871 3.79 54.93 -11.75
C VAL A 871 3.92 55.94 -10.58
N PRO A 872 5.13 56.36 -10.15
CA PRO A 872 5.27 57.32 -9.04
C PRO A 872 4.51 58.64 -9.26
N ASP A 873 4.46 59.15 -10.50
CA ASP A 873 3.78 60.41 -10.82
C ASP A 873 2.26 60.30 -10.62
N TYR A 874 1.67 59.16 -11.00
CA TYR A 874 0.25 58.90 -10.82
C TYR A 874 -0.10 58.68 -9.34
N VAL A 875 0.81 58.07 -8.56
CA VAL A 875 0.64 57.92 -7.10
C VAL A 875 0.63 59.29 -6.42
N THR A 876 1.59 60.16 -6.75
CA THR A 876 1.67 61.52 -6.20
C THR A 876 0.42 62.33 -6.54
N ARG A 877 0.01 62.35 -7.81
CA ARG A 877 -1.20 63.06 -8.27
C ARG A 877 -2.49 62.54 -7.64
N PHE A 878 -2.58 61.24 -7.36
CA PHE A 878 -3.75 60.67 -6.67
C PHE A 878 -3.81 61.16 -5.22
N LEU A 879 -2.69 61.13 -4.52
CA LEU A 879 -2.60 61.59 -3.12
C LEU A 879 -2.91 63.08 -2.99
N GLU A 880 -2.40 63.92 -3.89
CA GLU A 880 -2.71 65.36 -3.93
C GLU A 880 -4.18 65.67 -4.23
N GLN A 881 -4.88 64.79 -4.96
CA GLN A 881 -6.28 64.98 -5.35
C GLN A 881 -7.27 64.40 -4.33
N GLN A 882 -6.87 63.45 -3.47
CA GLN A 882 -7.76 62.80 -2.52
C GLN A 882 -8.07 63.65 -1.28
N GLU A 883 -7.26 64.66 -0.95
CA GLU A 883 -7.50 65.57 0.18
C GLU A 883 -8.76 66.44 0.02
N THR A 884 -9.48 66.36 -1.12
CA THR A 884 -10.59 67.26 -1.49
C THR A 884 -11.98 66.62 -1.66
N GLN A 885 -12.20 65.33 -1.38
CA GLN A 885 -13.53 64.68 -1.55
C GLN A 885 -14.01 63.94 -0.29
N GLY A 886 -15.22 64.27 0.19
CA GLY A 886 -15.75 63.89 1.51
C GLY A 886 -16.73 62.70 1.56
N GLU A 887 -16.60 61.69 0.69
CA GLU A 887 -17.39 60.44 0.80
C GLU A 887 -16.48 59.22 1.05
N PRO A 888 -16.81 58.34 2.01
CA PRO A 888 -16.01 57.15 2.34
C PRO A 888 -16.25 56.02 1.32
N ILE A 889 -15.60 56.09 0.17
CA ILE A 889 -15.52 54.99 -0.80
C ILE A 889 -14.22 54.17 -0.61
N LEU A 890 -14.20 52.93 -1.08
CA LEU A 890 -13.00 52.10 -1.05
C LEU A 890 -11.86 52.73 -1.88
N LEU A 891 -10.61 52.51 -1.45
CA LEU A 891 -9.42 53.05 -2.11
C LEU A 891 -9.31 52.54 -3.55
N SER A 892 -9.67 51.28 -3.80
CA SER A 892 -9.73 50.70 -5.16
C SER A 892 -10.76 51.39 -6.05
N GLU A 893 -11.91 51.79 -5.50
CA GLU A 893 -12.96 52.52 -6.22
C GLU A 893 -12.55 53.97 -6.51
N ALA A 894 -11.98 54.66 -5.52
CA ALA A 894 -11.40 55.99 -5.71
C ALA A 894 -10.32 55.97 -6.79
N LEU A 895 -9.45 54.96 -6.77
CA LEU A 895 -8.38 54.79 -7.75
C LEU A 895 -8.93 54.46 -9.15
N ALA A 896 -9.97 53.62 -9.26
CA ALA A 896 -10.63 53.33 -10.54
C ALA A 896 -11.24 54.59 -11.17
N ARG A 897 -11.95 55.41 -10.36
CA ARG A 897 -12.50 56.70 -10.79
C ARG A 897 -11.40 57.67 -11.22
N PHE A 898 -10.31 57.75 -10.45
CA PHE A 898 -9.16 58.58 -10.79
C PHE A 898 -8.53 58.15 -12.12
N ILE A 899 -8.24 56.85 -12.30
CA ILE A 899 -7.68 56.31 -13.55
C ILE A 899 -8.60 56.62 -14.73
N GLN A 900 -9.91 56.40 -14.59
CA GLN A 900 -10.88 56.71 -15.64
C GLN A 900 -10.89 58.20 -15.98
N SER A 901 -10.81 59.09 -14.99
CA SER A 901 -10.77 60.54 -15.21
C SER A 901 -9.50 61.01 -15.93
N LYS A 902 -8.36 60.33 -15.72
CA LYS A 902 -7.07 60.73 -16.29
C LYS A 902 -6.72 60.02 -17.60
N THR A 903 -7.28 58.85 -17.85
CA THR A 903 -6.91 57.99 -18.99
C THR A 903 -8.09 57.62 -19.90
N SER A 904 -9.33 57.97 -19.51
CA SER A 904 -10.58 57.53 -20.15
C SER A 904 -10.81 56.01 -20.16
N ILE A 905 -9.94 55.22 -19.52
CA ILE A 905 -10.06 53.77 -19.40
C ILE A 905 -10.90 53.44 -18.16
N LYS A 906 -12.03 52.77 -18.36
CA LYS A 906 -12.84 52.24 -17.25
C LYS A 906 -12.15 51.02 -16.65
N VAL A 907 -11.79 51.10 -15.37
CA VAL A 907 -11.22 49.98 -14.60
C VAL A 907 -12.34 49.32 -13.80
N SER A 908 -12.53 48.01 -13.98
CA SER A 908 -13.48 47.22 -13.16
C SER A 908 -12.88 46.96 -11.78
N LEU A 909 -13.69 46.90 -10.71
CA LEU A 909 -13.18 46.56 -9.36
C LEU A 909 -12.59 45.14 -9.30
N ASP A 910 -13.08 44.23 -10.14
CA ASP A 910 -12.54 42.86 -10.25
C ASP A 910 -11.14 42.82 -10.90
N SER A 911 -10.61 43.95 -11.41
CA SER A 911 -9.29 44.01 -12.09
C SER A 911 -8.10 43.69 -11.17
N TRP A 912 -8.33 43.62 -9.85
CA TRP A 912 -7.31 43.37 -8.83
C TRP A 912 -7.45 41.99 -8.14
N ASP A 913 -8.54 41.25 -8.39
CA ASP A 913 -8.90 40.03 -7.64
C ASP A 913 -7.88 38.87 -7.79
N ASP A 914 -7.13 38.84 -8.90
CA ASP A 914 -6.12 37.79 -9.17
C ASP A 914 -4.79 37.99 -8.42
N LYS A 915 -4.64 39.07 -7.64
CA LYS A 915 -3.41 39.37 -6.91
C LYS A 915 -3.71 39.76 -5.47
N PRO A 916 -3.29 38.97 -4.46
CA PRO A 916 -3.48 39.36 -3.07
C PRO A 916 -2.52 40.50 -2.68
N LEU A 917 -3.03 41.47 -1.92
CA LEU A 917 -2.20 42.47 -1.25
C LEU A 917 -1.23 41.79 -0.28
N PRO A 918 0.05 42.21 -0.22
CA PRO A 918 0.94 41.86 0.88
C PRO A 918 0.31 42.16 2.24
N LEU A 919 0.59 41.33 3.25
CA LEU A 919 -0.05 41.42 4.57
C LEU A 919 0.16 42.81 5.19
N HIS A 920 1.35 43.40 5.08
CA HIS A 920 1.65 44.72 5.64
C HIS A 920 0.88 45.89 5.00
N LEU A 921 0.27 45.67 3.83
CA LEU A 921 -0.60 46.63 3.14
C LEU A 921 -2.10 46.37 3.41
N GLN A 922 -2.41 45.55 4.42
CA GLN A 922 -3.76 45.30 4.92
C GLN A 922 -3.84 45.73 6.38
N MET A 923 -4.97 46.30 6.81
CA MET A 923 -5.20 46.61 8.22
C MET A 923 -5.41 45.30 8.98
N ASN A 924 -4.80 45.18 10.17
CA ASN A 924 -5.08 44.09 11.10
C ASN A 924 -5.90 44.62 12.27
N TYR A 925 -6.94 43.91 12.69
CA TYR A 925 -7.86 44.34 13.74
C TYR A 925 -7.70 43.44 14.95
N MET A 926 -7.36 44.02 16.10
CA MET A 926 -7.28 43.32 17.38
C MET A 926 -8.41 43.77 18.29
N VAL A 927 -9.31 42.87 18.64
CA VAL A 927 -10.46 43.17 19.50
C VAL A 927 -10.10 42.84 20.94
N ILE A 928 -10.28 43.81 21.83
CA ILE A 928 -10.00 43.68 23.27
C ILE A 928 -11.26 43.81 24.12
N ASP A 929 -11.26 43.20 25.30
CA ASP A 929 -12.30 43.41 26.32
C ASP A 929 -12.06 44.66 27.18
N ASP A 930 -12.95 44.90 28.16
CA ASP A 930 -12.85 46.04 29.09
C ASP A 930 -11.63 45.96 30.04
N ALA A 931 -10.98 44.79 30.16
CA ALA A 931 -9.74 44.58 30.93
C ALA A 931 -8.47 44.73 30.08
N GLY A 932 -8.62 44.98 28.77
CA GLY A 932 -7.51 45.10 27.82
C GLY A 932 -6.98 43.76 27.31
N GLN A 933 -7.67 42.65 27.57
CA GLN A 933 -7.29 41.33 27.09
C GLN A 933 -7.76 41.13 25.64
N GLU A 934 -6.88 40.56 24.80
CA GLU A 934 -7.20 40.18 23.43
C GLU A 934 -8.27 39.08 23.40
N LEU A 935 -9.37 39.34 22.69
CA LEU A 935 -10.47 38.40 22.46
C LEU A 935 -10.33 37.67 21.13
N ALA A 936 -10.00 38.40 20.06
CA ALA A 936 -9.67 37.83 18.76
C ALA A 936 -8.95 38.87 17.88
N MET A 937 -8.27 38.37 16.86
CA MET A 937 -7.56 39.19 15.89
C MET A 937 -7.67 38.62 14.48
N SER A 938 -7.88 39.47 13.49
CA SER A 938 -7.96 39.12 12.08
C SER A 938 -7.75 40.36 11.20
N ARG A 939 -7.40 40.14 9.94
CA ARG A 939 -7.40 41.18 8.89
C ARG A 939 -8.75 41.28 8.16
N ASP A 940 -9.65 40.33 8.43
CA ASP A 940 -11.03 40.35 7.94
C ASP A 940 -11.95 40.87 9.05
N LEU A 941 -12.30 42.15 8.96
CA LEU A 941 -13.19 42.81 9.92
C LEU A 941 -14.58 42.14 9.96
N VAL A 942 -15.08 41.63 8.82
CA VAL A 942 -16.40 41.01 8.79
C VAL A 942 -16.38 39.63 9.44
N GLN A 943 -15.28 38.89 9.27
CA GLN A 943 -15.08 37.66 10.02
C GLN A 943 -15.07 37.90 11.54
N LEU A 944 -14.39 38.96 12.00
CA LEU A 944 -14.39 39.32 13.42
C LEU A 944 -15.77 39.76 13.92
N GLN A 945 -16.51 40.53 13.12
CA GLN A 945 -17.91 40.89 13.42
C GLN A 945 -18.82 39.66 13.46
N ALA A 946 -18.61 38.66 12.60
CA ALA A 946 -19.36 37.42 12.65
C ALA A 946 -19.02 36.58 13.91
N GLN A 947 -17.75 36.58 14.33
CA GLN A 947 -17.28 35.82 15.49
C GLN A 947 -17.64 36.47 16.82
N LEU A 948 -17.41 37.77 16.95
CA LEU A 948 -17.52 38.52 18.20
C LEU A 948 -18.67 39.52 18.21
N GLY A 949 -19.37 39.74 17.10
CA GLY A 949 -20.42 40.77 17.00
C GLY A 949 -21.59 40.55 17.96
N GLN A 950 -21.98 39.30 18.21
CA GLN A 950 -23.00 39.00 19.22
C GLN A 950 -22.50 39.29 20.64
N ALA A 951 -21.21 39.02 20.92
CA ALA A 951 -20.60 39.35 22.19
C ALA A 951 -20.41 40.87 22.36
N ALA A 952 -20.10 41.60 21.27
CA ALA A 952 -20.05 43.05 21.22
C ALA A 952 -21.42 43.67 21.52
N GLN A 953 -22.47 43.14 20.89
CA GLN A 953 -23.84 43.56 21.14
C GLN A 953 -24.31 43.22 22.57
N LEU A 954 -23.97 42.04 23.10
CA LEU A 954 -24.30 41.67 24.49
C LEU A 954 -23.52 42.51 25.50
N THR A 955 -22.26 42.83 25.22
CA THR A 955 -21.43 43.71 26.06
C THR A 955 -21.91 45.16 25.98
N PHE A 956 -22.44 45.58 24.83
CA PHE A 956 -23.14 46.84 24.66
C PHE A 956 -24.40 46.91 25.53
N ALA A 957 -25.20 45.82 25.56
CA ALA A 957 -26.45 45.75 26.32
C ALA A 957 -26.27 45.54 27.85
N ARG A 958 -25.31 44.72 28.30
CA ARG A 958 -25.17 44.27 29.70
C ARG A 958 -24.54 45.29 30.66
N SER A 959 -23.88 46.34 30.17
CA SER A 959 -23.07 47.23 30.99
C SER A 959 -23.72 48.61 31.16
N GLY A 960 -24.66 48.74 32.09
CA GLY A 960 -25.17 50.03 32.61
C GLY A 960 -26.10 50.84 31.69
N ALA A 961 -26.30 50.46 30.43
CA ALA A 961 -27.24 51.13 29.52
C ALA A 961 -28.70 51.00 30.00
N ALA A 962 -29.08 49.83 30.54
CA ALA A 962 -30.42 49.59 31.09
C ALA A 962 -30.72 50.43 32.35
N GLU A 963 -29.74 50.64 33.24
CA GLU A 963 -29.90 51.47 34.44
C GLU A 963 -29.91 52.98 34.13
N GLN A 964 -29.20 53.43 33.08
CA GLN A 964 -29.17 54.84 32.69
C GLN A 964 -30.34 55.26 31.78
N THR A 965 -30.83 54.38 30.90
CA THR A 965 -31.88 54.71 29.91
C THR A 965 -33.27 54.22 30.31
N GLY A 966 -33.39 53.20 31.16
CA GLY A 966 -34.67 52.66 31.65
C GLY A 966 -35.58 52.02 30.59
N ILE A 967 -35.12 51.85 29.35
CA ILE A 967 -35.98 51.45 28.23
C ILE A 967 -36.03 49.94 27.97
N GLU A 968 -35.02 49.18 28.40
CA GLU A 968 -35.02 47.73 28.26
C GLU A 968 -36.05 47.12 29.22
N ARG A 969 -36.95 46.31 28.67
CA ARG A 969 -38.03 45.67 29.42
C ARG A 969 -38.21 44.24 28.95
N ASP A 970 -38.59 43.36 29.86
CA ASP A 970 -38.74 41.95 29.60
C ASP A 970 -40.18 41.48 29.82
N GLN A 971 -40.47 40.22 29.43
CA GLN A 971 -41.75 39.55 29.66
C GLN A 971 -42.98 40.25 29.04
N LEU A 972 -42.81 40.92 27.91
CA LEU A 972 -43.89 41.62 27.22
C LEU A 972 -44.74 40.63 26.42
N ILE A 973 -46.04 40.57 26.72
CA ILE A 973 -47.03 39.77 25.96
C ILE A 973 -48.10 40.63 25.28
N ARG A 974 -48.05 41.94 25.51
CA ARG A 974 -48.90 42.99 24.92
C ARG A 974 -48.12 44.31 24.83
N TRP A 975 -48.63 45.26 24.06
CA TRP A 975 -48.03 46.60 23.95
C TRP A 975 -48.43 47.47 25.16
N ASP A 976 -47.66 47.44 26.25
CA ASP A 976 -47.96 48.19 27.50
C ASP A 976 -46.78 49.01 28.04
N PHE A 977 -45.92 49.48 27.13
CA PHE A 977 -44.65 50.16 27.46
C PHE A 977 -44.49 51.56 26.82
N GLY A 978 -45.55 52.10 26.21
CA GLY A 978 -45.52 53.42 25.58
C GLY A 978 -44.84 53.43 24.21
N ASP A 979 -44.33 54.60 23.81
CA ASP A 979 -43.69 54.81 22.50
C ASP A 979 -42.23 54.37 22.52
N LEU A 980 -41.80 53.67 21.48
CA LEU A 980 -40.44 53.19 21.30
C LEU A 980 -39.64 54.17 20.40
N PRO A 981 -38.74 55.00 20.94
CA PRO A 981 -37.98 55.99 20.16
C PRO A 981 -37.08 55.29 19.12
N GLU A 982 -36.68 55.98 18.05
CA GLU A 982 -35.83 55.38 17.01
C GLU A 982 -34.38 55.18 17.45
N GLU A 983 -33.84 56.08 18.26
CA GLU A 983 -32.48 56.04 18.80
C GLU A 983 -32.41 56.71 20.17
N ILE A 984 -31.43 56.31 20.98
CA ILE A 984 -31.16 56.85 22.33
C ILE A 984 -29.65 57.04 22.47
N THR A 985 -29.24 58.18 23.02
CA THR A 985 -27.84 58.48 23.32
C THR A 985 -27.58 58.39 24.83
N PHE A 986 -26.52 57.69 25.24
CA PHE A 986 -26.11 57.53 26.65
C PHE A 986 -24.59 57.57 26.81
N THR A 987 -24.07 57.70 28.02
CA THR A 987 -22.63 57.91 28.28
C THR A 987 -22.00 56.71 28.97
N ARG A 988 -20.98 56.09 28.35
CA ARG A 988 -20.20 54.97 28.93
C ARG A 988 -18.71 55.33 28.98
N ALA A 989 -18.08 55.16 30.14
CA ALA A 989 -16.65 55.45 30.36
C ALA A 989 -16.22 56.86 29.86
N GLY A 990 -17.07 57.87 30.06
CA GLY A 990 -16.81 59.25 29.64
C GLY A 990 -17.04 59.56 28.16
N LYS A 991 -17.56 58.61 27.36
CA LYS A 991 -17.85 58.78 25.92
C LYS A 991 -19.35 58.65 25.64
N GLN A 992 -19.88 59.51 24.77
CA GLN A 992 -21.27 59.40 24.29
C GLN A 992 -21.41 58.27 23.28
N ILE A 993 -22.47 57.47 23.40
CA ILE A 993 -22.77 56.32 22.56
C ILE A 993 -24.26 56.32 22.22
N THR A 994 -24.59 56.16 20.93
CA THR A 994 -25.97 55.98 20.44
C THR A 994 -26.31 54.49 20.34
N GLY A 995 -27.52 54.12 20.78
CA GLY A 995 -28.13 52.80 20.62
C GLY A 995 -29.57 52.88 20.09
N TYR A 996 -30.04 51.79 19.49
CA TYR A 996 -31.31 51.70 18.74
C TYR A 996 -32.23 50.67 19.40
N PRO A 997 -33.33 51.07 20.05
CA PRO A 997 -34.19 50.12 20.75
C PRO A 997 -35.11 49.38 19.77
N ALA A 998 -35.30 48.08 20.00
CA ALA A 998 -36.19 47.24 19.20
C ALA A 998 -36.85 46.14 20.03
N LEU A 999 -38.01 45.67 19.56
CA LEU A 999 -38.66 44.48 20.08
C LEU A 999 -37.92 43.23 19.62
N VAL A 1000 -37.67 42.31 20.54
CA VAL A 1000 -36.95 41.05 20.32
C VAL A 1000 -37.85 39.89 20.71
N ASP A 1001 -37.97 38.90 19.83
CA ASP A 1001 -38.69 37.66 20.08
C ASP A 1001 -37.87 36.76 21.03
N GLN A 1002 -38.40 36.47 22.22
CA GLN A 1002 -37.80 35.53 23.20
C GLN A 1002 -38.57 34.20 23.26
N THR A 1003 -39.38 33.88 22.25
CA THR A 1003 -40.24 32.69 22.15
C THR A 1003 -41.48 32.72 23.03
N ASP A 1004 -41.33 32.79 24.35
CA ASP A 1004 -42.44 32.78 25.33
C ASP A 1004 -42.89 34.18 25.75
N HIS A 1005 -42.09 35.21 25.44
CA HIS A 1005 -42.41 36.62 25.58
C HIS A 1005 -41.67 37.46 24.52
N VAL A 1006 -41.97 38.76 24.48
CA VAL A 1006 -41.21 39.77 23.73
C VAL A 1006 -40.42 40.62 24.74
N ALA A 1007 -39.26 41.11 24.32
CA ALA A 1007 -38.43 41.98 25.12
C ALA A 1007 -38.06 43.26 24.34
N ILE A 1008 -37.84 44.37 25.03
CA ILE A 1008 -37.17 45.54 24.47
C ILE A 1008 -35.69 45.42 24.77
N ARG A 1009 -34.86 45.50 23.73
CA ARG A 1009 -33.39 45.51 23.84
C ARG A 1009 -32.82 46.67 23.05
N LEU A 1010 -31.69 47.19 23.51
CA LEU A 1010 -30.92 48.22 22.84
C LEU A 1010 -29.85 47.58 21.94
N PHE A 1011 -29.82 47.99 20.66
CA PHE A 1011 -28.85 47.53 19.68
C PHE A 1011 -27.82 48.62 19.38
N ASP A 1012 -26.63 48.23 18.94
CA ASP A 1012 -25.53 49.12 18.59
C ASP A 1012 -25.61 49.67 17.14
N THR A 1013 -26.45 49.05 16.29
CA THR A 1013 -26.69 49.43 14.88
C THR A 1013 -28.20 49.47 14.55
N ARG A 1014 -28.58 50.31 13.58
CA ARG A 1014 -29.98 50.53 13.18
C ARG A 1014 -30.56 49.33 12.43
N GLU A 1015 -29.73 48.66 11.63
CA GLU A 1015 -30.09 47.50 10.83
C GLU A 1015 -30.41 46.29 11.73
N ALA A 1016 -29.59 46.04 12.76
CA ALA A 1016 -29.84 44.97 13.72
C ALA A 1016 -31.12 45.21 14.52
N ALA A 1017 -31.37 46.46 14.93
CA ALA A 1017 -32.63 46.85 15.55
C ALA A 1017 -33.83 46.60 14.62
N ALA A 1018 -33.76 47.04 13.36
CA ALA A 1018 -34.85 46.88 12.39
C ALA A 1018 -35.18 45.41 12.10
N SER A 1019 -34.15 44.55 11.95
CA SER A 1019 -34.33 43.11 11.71
C SER A 1019 -35.01 42.41 12.89
N ASN A 1020 -34.65 42.77 14.13
CA ASN A 1020 -35.27 42.19 15.32
C ASN A 1020 -36.69 42.72 15.54
N MET A 1021 -36.90 44.01 15.29
CA MET A 1021 -38.18 44.69 15.46
C MET A 1021 -39.33 43.97 14.75
N ARG A 1022 -39.13 43.52 13.50
CA ARG A 1022 -40.16 42.78 12.75
C ARG A 1022 -40.54 41.47 13.43
N ALA A 1023 -39.56 40.69 13.87
CA ALA A 1023 -39.79 39.42 14.57
C ALA A 1023 -40.51 39.63 15.92
N GLY A 1024 -40.08 40.64 16.69
CA GLY A 1024 -40.70 41.02 17.95
C GLY A 1024 -42.16 41.48 17.78
N VAL A 1025 -42.45 42.34 16.80
CA VAL A 1025 -43.83 42.76 16.47
C VAL A 1025 -44.69 41.56 16.07
N ARG A 1026 -44.17 40.67 15.21
CA ARG A 1026 -44.89 39.46 14.79
C ARG A 1026 -45.22 38.55 15.97
N ARG A 1027 -44.29 38.37 16.91
CA ARG A 1027 -44.51 37.59 18.15
C ARG A 1027 -45.57 38.24 19.03
N LEU A 1028 -45.52 39.55 19.21
CA LEU A 1028 -46.48 40.29 20.03
C LEU A 1028 -47.90 40.20 19.45
N LEU A 1029 -48.03 40.32 18.11
CA LEU A 1029 -49.29 40.09 17.41
C LEU A 1029 -49.77 38.63 17.53
N ASN A 1030 -48.85 37.66 17.53
CA ASN A 1030 -49.18 36.25 17.81
C ASN A 1030 -49.77 36.04 19.21
N PHE A 1031 -49.28 36.75 20.24
CA PHE A 1031 -49.88 36.69 21.58
C PHE A 1031 -51.28 37.34 21.61
N GLU A 1032 -51.44 38.50 20.99
CA GLU A 1032 -52.71 39.23 20.91
C GLU A 1032 -53.77 38.55 20.05
N LEU A 1033 -53.36 37.67 19.13
CA LEU A 1033 -54.22 36.88 18.24
C LEU A 1033 -54.16 35.38 18.54
N LYS A 1034 -53.69 35.00 19.73
CA LYS A 1034 -53.40 33.61 20.14
C LYS A 1034 -54.56 32.64 19.88
N ASP A 1035 -55.80 33.03 20.18
CA ASP A 1035 -56.95 32.13 19.97
C ASP A 1035 -57.22 31.86 18.49
N ARG A 1036 -57.05 32.88 17.62
CA ARG A 1036 -57.17 32.71 16.17
C ARG A 1036 -56.03 31.87 15.61
N MET A 1037 -54.81 32.08 16.10
CA MET A 1037 -53.66 31.28 15.69
C MET A 1037 -53.76 29.82 16.15
N LYS A 1038 -54.25 29.56 17.37
CA LYS A 1038 -54.55 28.19 17.82
C LYS A 1038 -55.62 27.50 16.96
N GLN A 1039 -56.66 28.23 16.58
CA GLN A 1039 -57.70 27.71 15.68
C GLN A 1039 -57.13 27.41 14.29
N LEU A 1040 -56.31 28.31 13.74
CA LEU A 1040 -55.62 28.13 12.47
C LEU A 1040 -54.68 26.91 12.51
N GLU A 1041 -53.90 26.76 13.58
CA GLU A 1041 -52.98 25.62 13.74
C GLU A 1041 -53.73 24.29 13.81
N LYS A 1042 -54.91 24.25 14.46
CA LYS A 1042 -55.75 23.06 14.54
C LYS A 1042 -56.41 22.69 13.20
N ASN A 1043 -56.80 23.71 12.41
CA ASN A 1043 -57.58 23.56 11.18
C ASN A 1043 -56.91 24.22 9.96
N LEU A 1044 -55.61 23.99 9.76
CA LEU A 1044 -54.88 24.57 8.64
C LEU A 1044 -55.37 23.95 7.31
N PRO A 1045 -55.96 24.71 6.36
CA PRO A 1045 -56.44 24.12 5.11
C PRO A 1045 -55.29 23.61 4.23
N GLY A 1046 -55.51 22.52 3.50
CA GLY A 1046 -54.56 21.98 2.52
C GLY A 1046 -53.32 21.26 3.07
N HIS A 1047 -52.98 21.42 4.36
CA HIS A 1047 -51.71 20.92 4.92
C HIS A 1047 -51.52 19.40 4.81
N ARG A 1048 -52.53 18.58 5.14
CA ARG A 1048 -52.39 17.11 5.17
C ARG A 1048 -52.02 16.52 3.80
N GLN A 1049 -52.65 17.03 2.75
CA GLN A 1049 -52.40 16.57 1.39
C GLN A 1049 -51.02 17.02 0.90
N ALA A 1050 -50.65 18.28 1.17
CA ALA A 1050 -49.32 18.80 0.85
C ALA A 1050 -48.20 18.02 1.55
N ILE A 1051 -48.37 17.65 2.82
CA ILE A 1051 -47.41 16.84 3.58
C ILE A 1051 -47.16 15.50 2.90
N ILE A 1052 -48.22 14.79 2.46
CA ILE A 1052 -48.07 13.50 1.79
C ILE A 1052 -47.29 13.69 0.48
N GLN A 1053 -47.63 14.72 -0.29
CA GLN A 1053 -47.02 15.01 -1.58
C GLN A 1053 -45.58 15.57 -1.49
N LEU A 1054 -45.19 16.19 -0.38
CA LEU A 1054 -43.85 16.73 -0.17
C LEU A 1054 -43.00 15.91 0.82
N SER A 1055 -43.52 14.77 1.28
CA SER A 1055 -42.91 13.89 2.31
C SER A 1055 -41.48 13.42 2.02
N THR A 1056 -41.07 13.40 0.75
CA THR A 1056 -39.70 13.02 0.34
C THR A 1056 -38.68 14.13 0.52
N LEU A 1057 -39.12 15.36 0.80
CA LEU A 1057 -38.29 16.57 0.86
C LEU A 1057 -38.38 17.28 2.21
N LEU A 1058 -39.58 17.31 2.81
CA LEU A 1058 -39.85 18.05 4.05
C LEU A 1058 -40.54 17.14 5.06
N ASP A 1059 -40.15 17.25 6.32
CA ASP A 1059 -40.90 16.61 7.40
C ASP A 1059 -42.24 17.35 7.64
N PRO A 1060 -43.29 16.62 8.09
CA PRO A 1060 -44.62 17.17 8.30
C PRO A 1060 -44.67 18.43 9.17
N GLU A 1061 -43.87 18.46 10.24
CA GLU A 1061 -43.88 19.56 11.22
C GLU A 1061 -43.17 20.79 10.67
N THR A 1062 -42.07 20.64 9.94
CA THR A 1062 -41.39 21.75 9.26
C THR A 1062 -42.27 22.40 8.20
N LEU A 1063 -43.00 21.64 7.40
CA LEU A 1063 -43.93 22.22 6.42
C LEU A 1063 -45.09 22.96 7.10
N LYS A 1064 -45.67 22.35 8.15
CA LYS A 1064 -46.73 22.99 8.95
C LYS A 1064 -46.23 24.30 9.56
N ARG A 1065 -45.02 24.30 10.14
CA ARG A 1065 -44.39 25.49 10.72
C ARG A 1065 -44.11 26.57 9.68
N ASP A 1066 -43.55 26.21 8.53
CA ASP A 1066 -43.27 27.15 7.44
C ASP A 1066 -44.57 27.79 6.90
N MET A 1067 -45.64 27.01 6.74
CA MET A 1067 -46.97 27.53 6.40
C MET A 1067 -47.48 28.54 7.44
N LEU A 1068 -47.35 28.23 8.74
CA LEU A 1068 -47.79 29.12 9.81
C LEU A 1068 -46.95 30.40 9.87
N ASP A 1069 -45.62 30.29 9.76
CA ASP A 1069 -44.71 31.43 9.75
C ASP A 1069 -44.97 32.36 8.54
N ALA A 1070 -45.18 31.76 7.37
CA ALA A 1070 -45.52 32.44 6.11
C ALA A 1070 -46.89 33.15 6.17
N ILE A 1071 -47.89 32.55 6.82
CA ILE A 1071 -49.19 33.16 7.05
C ILE A 1071 -49.07 34.29 8.07
N SER A 1072 -48.38 34.05 9.19
CA SER A 1072 -48.21 35.03 10.26
C SER A 1072 -47.47 36.28 9.77
N ASP A 1073 -46.33 36.15 9.09
CA ASP A 1073 -45.57 37.34 8.64
C ASP A 1073 -46.39 38.21 7.67
N ARG A 1074 -47.06 37.59 6.69
CA ARG A 1074 -47.82 38.30 5.65
C ARG A 1074 -49.16 38.82 6.11
N ALA A 1075 -49.88 38.06 6.93
CA ALA A 1075 -51.14 38.53 7.50
C ALA A 1075 -50.89 39.63 8.52
N PHE A 1076 -49.89 39.45 9.39
CA PHE A 1076 -49.69 40.34 10.52
C PHE A 1076 -48.98 41.64 10.17
N ILE A 1077 -48.02 41.60 9.27
CA ILE A 1077 -47.20 42.76 8.92
C ILE A 1077 -47.31 43.03 7.41
N GLY A 1078 -46.96 42.05 6.57
CA GLY A 1078 -46.87 42.28 5.13
C GLY A 1078 -45.86 43.38 4.80
N ASP A 1079 -46.23 44.28 3.91
CA ASP A 1079 -45.42 45.45 3.52
C ASP A 1079 -45.75 46.72 4.35
N ASP A 1080 -46.57 46.59 5.40
CA ASP A 1080 -46.90 47.72 6.27
C ASP A 1080 -45.65 48.15 7.10
N PRO A 1081 -45.51 49.44 7.44
CA PRO A 1081 -44.45 49.91 8.35
C PRO A 1081 -44.60 49.28 9.74
N LEU A 1082 -43.46 49.04 10.40
CA LEU A 1082 -43.44 48.43 11.74
C LEU A 1082 -43.94 49.44 12.80
N PRO A 1083 -44.89 49.05 13.67
CA PRO A 1083 -45.40 49.94 14.70
C PRO A 1083 -44.33 50.25 15.74
N ARG A 1084 -44.17 51.53 16.11
CA ARG A 1084 -43.33 52.00 17.23
C ARG A 1084 -44.14 52.65 18.35
N SER A 1085 -45.45 52.80 18.19
CA SER A 1085 -46.38 53.26 19.24
C SER A 1085 -47.55 52.29 19.45
N GLU A 1086 -48.24 52.43 20.58
CA GLU A 1086 -49.42 51.61 20.91
C GLU A 1086 -50.55 51.79 19.89
N SER A 1087 -50.73 53.03 19.40
CA SER A 1087 -51.77 53.35 18.42
C SER A 1087 -51.51 52.66 17.06
N GLU A 1088 -50.26 52.71 16.59
CA GLU A 1088 -49.82 52.02 15.37
C GLU A 1088 -49.94 50.50 15.51
N PHE A 1089 -49.56 49.93 16.67
CA PHE A 1089 -49.66 48.50 16.92
C PHE A 1089 -51.11 48.03 16.91
N ASN A 1090 -52.02 48.77 17.55
CA ASN A 1090 -53.44 48.46 17.54
C ASN A 1090 -54.05 48.54 16.12
N ALA A 1091 -53.64 49.53 15.31
CA ALA A 1091 -54.03 49.60 13.90
C ALA A 1091 -53.52 48.39 13.11
N GLN A 1092 -52.27 47.97 13.35
CA GLN A 1092 -51.69 46.79 12.71
C GLN A 1092 -52.42 45.51 13.13
N LYS A 1093 -52.77 45.35 14.40
CA LYS A 1093 -53.57 44.23 14.92
C LYS A 1093 -54.93 44.13 14.23
N GLN A 1094 -55.60 45.24 13.95
CA GLN A 1094 -56.88 45.22 13.21
C GLN A 1094 -56.68 44.80 11.75
N ARG A 1095 -55.66 45.34 11.06
CA ARG A 1095 -55.30 44.89 9.70
C ARG A 1095 -54.98 43.38 9.67
N ALA A 1096 -54.20 42.91 10.64
CA ALA A 1096 -53.86 41.50 10.81
C ALA A 1096 -55.09 40.60 10.95
N ARG A 1097 -56.07 41.00 11.76
CA ARG A 1097 -57.33 40.26 11.93
C ARG A 1097 -58.13 40.10 10.64
N LEU A 1098 -58.14 41.13 9.79
CA LEU A 1098 -58.85 41.12 8.52
C LEU A 1098 -58.10 40.32 7.44
N ARG A 1099 -56.77 40.41 7.42
CA ARG A 1099 -55.91 39.72 6.42
C ARG A 1099 -55.73 38.23 6.70
N LEU A 1100 -55.87 37.76 7.95
CA LEU A 1100 -55.53 36.38 8.33
C LEU A 1100 -56.25 35.30 7.52
N SER A 1101 -57.57 35.42 7.34
CA SER A 1101 -58.35 34.45 6.56
C SER A 1101 -57.96 34.44 5.06
N PRO A 1102 -58.02 35.57 4.33
CA PRO A 1102 -57.68 35.55 2.90
C PRO A 1102 -56.23 35.16 2.61
N VAL A 1103 -55.28 35.50 3.50
CA VAL A 1103 -53.88 35.06 3.38
C VAL A 1103 -53.75 33.56 3.60
N THR A 1104 -54.47 33.00 4.58
CA THR A 1104 -54.50 31.55 4.84
C THR A 1104 -55.02 30.79 3.61
N ASP A 1105 -56.14 31.23 3.02
CA ASP A 1105 -56.76 30.57 1.86
C ASP A 1105 -55.87 30.65 0.61
N ALA A 1106 -55.12 31.74 0.45
CA ALA A 1106 -54.16 31.88 -0.64
C ALA A 1106 -52.93 30.97 -0.45
N ILE A 1107 -52.32 30.94 0.76
CA ILE A 1107 -51.20 30.03 1.05
C ILE A 1107 -51.61 28.56 0.90
N ALA A 1108 -52.80 28.18 1.38
CA ALA A 1108 -53.32 26.82 1.26
C ALA A 1108 -53.50 26.39 -0.21
N ARG A 1109 -53.99 27.28 -1.08
CA ARG A 1109 -54.07 27.01 -2.52
C ARG A 1109 -52.69 26.89 -3.15
N PHE A 1110 -51.79 27.83 -2.88
CA PHE A 1110 -50.44 27.79 -3.44
C PHE A 1110 -49.68 26.52 -3.06
N ILE A 1111 -49.75 26.08 -1.80
CA ILE A 1111 -49.05 24.87 -1.39
C ILE A 1111 -49.64 23.62 -2.05
N GLN A 1112 -50.96 23.55 -2.24
CA GLN A 1112 -51.60 22.44 -2.95
C GLN A 1112 -51.15 22.38 -4.41
N ASP A 1113 -51.17 23.52 -5.11
CA ASP A 1113 -50.74 23.59 -6.51
C ASP A 1113 -49.25 23.23 -6.66
N ILE A 1114 -48.39 23.74 -5.78
CA ILE A 1114 -46.95 23.46 -5.78
C ILE A 1114 -46.69 21.98 -5.48
N ALA A 1115 -47.37 21.40 -4.48
CA ALA A 1115 -47.19 19.99 -4.11
C ALA A 1115 -47.65 19.02 -5.21
N GLN A 1116 -48.73 19.36 -5.91
CA GLN A 1116 -49.22 18.61 -7.06
C GLN A 1116 -48.24 18.65 -8.24
N ASP A 1117 -47.72 19.83 -8.58
CA ASP A 1117 -46.75 20.01 -9.67
C ASP A 1117 -45.39 19.37 -9.31
N TYR A 1118 -44.99 19.40 -8.04
CA TYR A 1118 -43.80 18.69 -7.54
C TYR A 1118 -43.90 17.17 -7.74
N GLN A 1119 -45.03 16.57 -7.34
CA GLN A 1119 -45.27 15.13 -7.52
C GLN A 1119 -45.24 14.75 -9.00
N THR A 1120 -45.87 15.56 -9.86
CA THR A 1120 -45.85 15.37 -11.31
C THR A 1120 -44.42 15.37 -11.86
N LEU A 1121 -43.58 16.32 -11.42
CA LEU A 1121 -42.16 16.38 -11.80
C LEU A 1121 -41.37 15.16 -11.29
N LYS A 1122 -41.55 14.75 -10.03
CA LYS A 1122 -40.86 13.58 -9.46
C LYS A 1122 -41.23 12.27 -10.18
N GLN A 1123 -42.50 12.08 -10.50
CA GLN A 1123 -42.95 10.91 -11.29
C GLN A 1123 -42.32 10.90 -12.68
N ARG A 1124 -42.27 12.05 -13.36
CA ARG A 1124 -41.60 12.20 -14.67
C ARG A 1124 -40.10 11.94 -14.60
N LEU A 1125 -39.42 12.47 -13.58
CA LEU A 1125 -38.00 12.22 -13.32
C LEU A 1125 -37.70 10.74 -13.03
N ALA A 1126 -38.62 10.02 -12.38
CA ALA A 1126 -38.48 8.59 -12.11
C ALA A 1126 -38.74 7.72 -13.35
N ALA A 1127 -39.72 8.11 -14.19
CA ALA A 1127 -40.09 7.41 -15.41
C ALA A 1127 -39.08 7.59 -16.57
N THR A 1128 -38.27 8.65 -16.53
CA THR A 1128 -37.22 8.89 -17.54
C THR A 1128 -36.10 7.86 -17.39
N THR A 1129 -36.05 6.87 -18.28
CA THR A 1129 -35.06 5.79 -18.25
C THR A 1129 -33.65 6.36 -18.44
N ILE A 1130 -32.72 5.85 -17.63
CA ILE A 1130 -31.36 6.33 -17.43
C ILE A 1130 -30.60 6.49 -18.76
N SER A 1131 -30.49 7.72 -19.27
CA SER A 1131 -29.55 8.06 -20.36
C SER A 1131 -28.93 9.46 -20.25
N ASN A 1132 -29.23 10.23 -19.19
CA ASN A 1132 -28.51 11.49 -18.95
C ASN A 1132 -28.42 11.91 -17.48
N PRO A 1133 -27.36 11.47 -16.76
CA PRO A 1133 -27.11 11.85 -15.37
C PRO A 1133 -27.00 13.37 -15.16
N ARG A 1134 -26.49 14.09 -16.15
CA ARG A 1134 -26.30 15.54 -16.09
C ARG A 1134 -27.63 16.29 -15.99
N LEU A 1135 -28.58 16.04 -16.90
CA LEU A 1135 -29.89 16.72 -16.85
C LEU A 1135 -30.64 16.40 -15.55
N LYS A 1136 -30.58 15.14 -15.10
CA LYS A 1136 -31.20 14.72 -13.83
C LYS A 1136 -30.60 15.47 -12.64
N ASN A 1137 -29.28 15.64 -12.60
CA ASN A 1137 -28.61 16.40 -11.54
C ASN A 1137 -28.96 17.89 -11.63
N GLU A 1138 -28.90 18.50 -12.82
CA GLU A 1138 -29.27 19.91 -13.02
C GLU A 1138 -30.71 20.21 -12.57
N LEU A 1139 -31.66 19.32 -12.88
CA LEU A 1139 -33.06 19.49 -12.47
C LEU A 1139 -33.27 19.23 -10.99
N ASN A 1140 -32.55 18.27 -10.38
CA ASN A 1140 -32.59 18.09 -8.93
C ASN A 1140 -31.98 19.29 -8.19
N ASP A 1141 -30.88 19.85 -8.69
CA ASP A 1141 -30.26 21.05 -8.12
C ASP A 1141 -31.19 22.25 -8.25
N GLN A 1142 -31.81 22.47 -9.42
CA GLN A 1142 -32.81 23.53 -9.59
C GLN A 1142 -34.00 23.31 -8.64
N LEU A 1143 -34.49 22.08 -8.50
CA LEU A 1143 -35.61 21.74 -7.63
C LEU A 1143 -35.32 22.09 -6.17
N ASN A 1144 -34.14 21.70 -5.67
CA ASN A 1144 -33.71 21.96 -4.30
C ASN A 1144 -33.51 23.46 -4.01
N ASN A 1145 -33.31 24.28 -5.05
CA ASN A 1145 -33.23 25.75 -4.92
C ASN A 1145 -34.60 26.45 -5.03
N LEU A 1146 -35.65 25.74 -5.47
CA LEU A 1146 -37.02 26.26 -5.56
C LEU A 1146 -37.89 25.83 -4.37
N ILE A 1147 -37.71 24.59 -3.92
CA ILE A 1147 -38.44 24.01 -2.79
C ILE A 1147 -37.42 23.44 -1.81
N TYR A 1148 -37.36 24.03 -0.63
CA TYR A 1148 -36.44 23.70 0.46
C TYR A 1148 -37.12 24.01 1.81
N PRO A 1149 -36.60 23.54 2.96
CA PRO A 1149 -37.18 23.86 4.26
C PRO A 1149 -37.25 25.39 4.49
N GLY A 1150 -38.47 25.95 4.66
CA GLY A 1150 -38.66 27.39 4.87
C GLY A 1150 -38.99 28.22 3.61
N PHE A 1151 -39.15 27.57 2.44
CA PHE A 1151 -39.34 28.28 1.17
C PHE A 1151 -40.63 29.12 1.10
N LEU A 1152 -41.70 28.73 1.83
CA LEU A 1152 -42.97 29.47 1.80
C LEU A 1152 -42.84 30.85 2.45
N ASN A 1153 -42.08 30.93 3.54
CA ASN A 1153 -41.80 32.20 4.19
C ASN A 1153 -40.71 33.00 3.45
N ALA A 1154 -39.68 32.34 2.92
CA ALA A 1154 -38.56 33.00 2.26
C ALA A 1154 -38.86 33.53 0.84
N THR A 1155 -39.85 32.96 0.14
CA THR A 1155 -40.25 33.42 -1.20
C THR A 1155 -41.20 34.61 -1.09
N SER A 1156 -40.98 35.70 -1.85
CA SER A 1156 -41.91 36.85 -1.79
C SER A 1156 -43.32 36.46 -2.26
N TRP A 1157 -44.34 37.18 -1.77
CA TRP A 1157 -45.74 36.87 -2.05
C TRP A 1157 -46.06 36.80 -3.55
N GLU A 1158 -45.51 37.75 -4.32
CA GLU A 1158 -45.70 37.84 -5.77
C GLU A 1158 -45.06 36.66 -6.52
N ARG A 1159 -43.96 36.10 -6.00
CA ARG A 1159 -43.19 35.03 -6.65
C ARG A 1159 -43.69 33.63 -6.32
N LEU A 1160 -44.35 33.46 -5.19
CA LEU A 1160 -44.86 32.18 -4.72
C LEU A 1160 -45.74 31.44 -5.75
N PRO A 1161 -46.73 32.05 -6.42
CA PRO A 1161 -47.51 31.36 -7.45
C PRO A 1161 -46.67 30.93 -8.67
N HIS A 1162 -45.56 31.61 -8.96
CA HIS A 1162 -44.71 31.28 -10.11
C HIS A 1162 -43.91 29.99 -9.94
N LEU A 1163 -43.77 29.47 -8.71
CA LEU A 1163 -43.13 28.18 -8.46
C LEU A 1163 -43.80 27.04 -9.24
N THR A 1164 -45.14 27.04 -9.31
CA THR A 1164 -45.93 26.09 -10.12
C THR A 1164 -45.51 26.12 -11.60
N ARG A 1165 -45.36 27.33 -12.16
CA ARG A 1165 -44.92 27.53 -13.54
C ARG A 1165 -43.50 27.03 -13.76
N TYR A 1166 -42.58 27.26 -12.81
CA TYR A 1166 -41.21 26.76 -12.92
C TYR A 1166 -41.15 25.23 -12.90
N LEU A 1167 -41.90 24.57 -12.02
CA LEU A 1167 -42.00 23.10 -11.98
C LEU A 1167 -42.59 22.53 -13.28
N LYS A 1168 -43.65 23.14 -13.81
CA LYS A 1168 -44.22 22.77 -15.12
C LYS A 1168 -43.21 22.96 -16.25
N GLY A 1169 -42.40 24.02 -16.20
CA GLY A 1169 -41.31 24.25 -17.16
C GLY A 1169 -40.23 23.18 -17.11
N MET A 1170 -39.90 22.67 -15.92
CA MET A 1170 -38.98 21.56 -15.74
C MET A 1170 -39.52 20.26 -16.34
N VAL A 1171 -40.82 19.99 -16.19
CA VAL A 1171 -41.49 18.84 -16.85
C VAL A 1171 -41.43 18.98 -18.37
N MET A 1172 -41.73 20.16 -18.92
CA MET A 1172 -41.63 20.38 -20.37
C MET A 1172 -40.20 20.24 -20.91
N ARG A 1173 -39.19 20.70 -20.16
CA ARG A 1173 -37.78 20.49 -20.50
C ARG A 1173 -37.46 19.00 -20.59
N LEU A 1174 -37.90 18.20 -19.62
CA LEU A 1174 -37.75 16.74 -19.63
C LEU A 1174 -38.41 16.09 -20.84
N ASP A 1175 -39.66 16.46 -21.14
CA ASP A 1175 -40.40 15.88 -22.26
C ASP A 1175 -39.79 16.25 -23.62
N LYS A 1176 -39.21 17.46 -23.76
CA LYS A 1176 -38.58 17.93 -25.01
C LYS A 1176 -37.13 17.49 -25.18
N TYR A 1177 -36.45 17.14 -24.09
CA TYR A 1177 -35.02 16.82 -24.10
C TYR A 1177 -34.63 15.74 -25.12
N PRO A 1178 -35.36 14.61 -25.27
CA PRO A 1178 -35.02 13.59 -26.26
C PRO A 1178 -35.00 14.09 -27.71
N GLY A 1179 -35.77 15.15 -28.01
CA GLY A 1179 -35.88 15.69 -29.37
C GLY A 1179 -34.70 16.56 -29.80
N ASN A 1180 -33.96 17.19 -28.86
CA ASN A 1180 -32.77 17.99 -29.21
C ASN A 1180 -31.79 18.20 -28.01
N PRO A 1181 -31.04 17.16 -27.60
CA PRO A 1181 -30.12 17.24 -26.45
C PRO A 1181 -28.98 18.25 -26.62
N SER A 1182 -28.50 18.44 -27.86
CA SER A 1182 -27.41 19.38 -28.15
C SER A 1182 -27.81 20.83 -27.88
N ARG A 1183 -29.02 21.22 -28.32
CA ARG A 1183 -29.56 22.55 -28.07
C ARG A 1183 -29.84 22.81 -26.59
N ASP A 1184 -30.37 21.81 -25.88
CA ASP A 1184 -30.54 21.90 -24.42
C ASP A 1184 -29.18 22.16 -23.74
N GLY A 1185 -28.16 21.39 -24.11
CA GLY A 1185 -26.80 21.54 -23.59
C GLY A 1185 -26.19 22.92 -23.82
N GLN A 1186 -26.41 23.53 -24.99
CA GLN A 1186 -25.96 24.91 -25.28
C GLN A 1186 -26.65 25.96 -24.41
N HIS A 1187 -27.97 25.84 -24.23
CA HIS A 1187 -28.74 26.73 -23.35
C HIS A 1187 -28.33 26.57 -21.87
N ALA A 1188 -28.08 25.33 -21.44
CA ALA A 1188 -27.65 25.01 -20.08
C ALA A 1188 -26.31 25.66 -19.71
N VAL A 1189 -25.34 25.76 -20.64
CA VAL A 1189 -24.04 26.42 -20.40
C VAL A 1189 -24.23 27.90 -20.04
N GLY A 1190 -25.08 28.62 -20.77
CA GLY A 1190 -25.35 30.04 -20.49
C GLY A 1190 -26.01 30.26 -19.13
N ILE A 1191 -26.93 29.38 -18.73
CA ILE A 1191 -27.56 29.42 -17.42
C ILE A 1191 -26.55 29.11 -16.30
N ALA A 1192 -25.72 28.08 -16.48
CA ALA A 1192 -24.72 27.69 -15.50
C ALA A 1192 -23.72 28.82 -15.21
N ALA A 1193 -23.29 29.55 -16.25
CA ALA A 1193 -22.40 30.71 -16.09
C ALA A 1193 -23.05 31.82 -15.22
N LEU A 1194 -24.29 32.20 -15.52
CA LEU A 1194 -25.03 33.23 -14.76
C LEU A 1194 -25.34 32.75 -13.33
N TRP A 1195 -25.63 31.47 -13.14
CA TRP A 1195 -25.91 30.90 -11.82
C TRP A 1195 -24.66 30.87 -10.94
N ASN A 1196 -23.51 30.48 -11.49
CA ASN A 1196 -22.24 30.51 -10.76
C ASN A 1196 -21.83 31.95 -10.39
N GLN A 1197 -22.03 32.89 -11.31
CA GLN A 1197 -21.82 34.32 -11.06
C GLN A 1197 -22.69 34.84 -9.90
N TYR A 1198 -23.98 34.47 -9.89
CA TYR A 1198 -24.89 34.75 -8.78
C TYR A 1198 -24.37 34.16 -7.46
N LEU A 1199 -23.99 32.87 -7.43
CA LEU A 1199 -23.51 32.21 -6.20
C LEU A 1199 -22.24 32.85 -5.65
N GLN A 1200 -21.30 33.23 -6.52
CA GLN A 1200 -20.08 33.91 -6.10
C GLN A 1200 -20.36 35.28 -5.49
N ARG A 1201 -21.24 36.09 -6.10
CA ARG A 1201 -21.64 37.38 -5.55
C ARG A 1201 -22.47 37.24 -4.28
N LEU A 1202 -23.34 36.23 -4.21
CA LEU A 1202 -24.12 35.93 -3.00
C LEU A 1202 -23.19 35.63 -1.83
N GLU A 1203 -22.14 34.81 -2.03
CA GLU A 1203 -21.18 34.54 -0.97
C GLU A 1203 -20.35 35.78 -0.63
N LYS A 1204 -19.95 36.59 -1.62
CA LYS A 1204 -19.25 37.87 -1.39
C LYS A 1204 -20.11 38.84 -0.58
N HIS A 1205 -21.38 38.99 -0.94
CA HIS A 1205 -22.35 39.82 -0.22
C HIS A 1205 -22.60 39.30 1.19
N ARG A 1206 -22.73 37.97 1.36
CA ARG A 1206 -22.87 37.35 2.69
C ARG A 1206 -21.65 37.62 3.56
N LYS A 1207 -20.44 37.48 3.00
CA LYS A 1207 -19.17 37.79 3.67
C LYS A 1207 -18.96 39.28 3.92
N ALA A 1208 -19.60 40.15 3.16
CA ALA A 1208 -19.52 41.60 3.33
C ALA A 1208 -20.70 42.18 4.12
N GLY A 1209 -21.65 41.34 4.57
CA GLY A 1209 -22.89 41.80 5.20
C GLY A 1209 -23.80 42.64 4.28
N ILE A 1210 -23.60 42.58 2.97
CA ILE A 1210 -24.35 43.36 1.99
C ILE A 1210 -25.68 42.67 1.71
N SER A 1211 -26.77 43.39 1.89
CA SER A 1211 -28.09 43.01 1.39
C SER A 1211 -28.37 43.77 0.09
N ASP A 1212 -28.42 43.07 -1.04
CA ASP A 1212 -28.67 43.66 -2.36
C ASP A 1212 -29.98 43.13 -2.97
N PRO A 1213 -31.04 43.96 -3.03
CA PRO A 1213 -32.30 43.62 -3.69
C PRO A 1213 -32.13 43.26 -5.18
N ASN A 1214 -31.15 43.85 -5.87
CA ASN A 1214 -30.90 43.57 -7.29
C ASN A 1214 -30.31 42.16 -7.48
N LEU A 1215 -29.49 41.69 -6.54
CA LEU A 1215 -28.99 40.31 -6.56
C LEU A 1215 -30.14 39.30 -6.38
N ALA A 1216 -31.07 39.60 -5.47
CA ALA A 1216 -32.26 38.78 -5.25
C ALA A 1216 -33.17 38.74 -6.50
N GLU A 1217 -33.38 39.88 -7.17
CA GLU A 1217 -34.15 39.93 -8.43
C GLU A 1217 -33.41 39.23 -9.58
N PHE A 1218 -32.07 39.34 -9.67
CA PHE A 1218 -31.26 38.66 -10.68
C PHE A 1218 -31.41 37.13 -10.58
N ARG A 1219 -31.46 36.56 -9.36
CA ARG A 1219 -31.81 35.14 -9.16
C ARG A 1219 -33.09 34.83 -9.91
N TRP A 1220 -34.19 35.54 -9.61
CA TRP A 1220 -35.50 35.19 -10.15
C TRP A 1220 -35.57 35.35 -11.66
N GLN A 1221 -34.84 36.31 -12.23
CA GLN A 1221 -34.69 36.44 -13.69
C GLN A 1221 -34.00 35.23 -14.34
N ILE A 1222 -33.15 34.49 -13.62
CA ILE A 1222 -32.57 33.23 -14.14
C ILE A 1222 -33.65 32.15 -14.28
N GLU A 1223 -34.63 32.09 -13.36
CA GLU A 1223 -35.76 31.16 -13.49
C GLU A 1223 -36.66 31.53 -14.69
N GLU A 1224 -36.87 32.83 -14.93
CA GLU A 1224 -37.56 33.31 -16.14
C GLU A 1224 -36.78 32.97 -17.41
N LEU A 1225 -35.45 33.08 -17.38
CA LEU A 1225 -34.60 32.68 -18.50
C LEU A 1225 -34.75 31.17 -18.79
N ARG A 1226 -34.80 30.32 -17.77
CA ARG A 1226 -35.03 28.87 -17.93
C ARG A 1226 -36.37 28.60 -18.62
N ILE A 1227 -37.44 29.31 -18.26
CA ILE A 1227 -38.73 29.22 -18.97
C ILE A 1227 -38.59 29.65 -20.44
N SER A 1228 -37.94 30.79 -20.71
CA SER A 1228 -37.79 31.29 -22.09
C SER A 1228 -36.96 30.38 -23.01
N LEU A 1229 -36.05 29.58 -22.45
CA LEU A 1229 -35.18 28.70 -23.22
C LEU A 1229 -35.76 27.29 -23.38
N PHE A 1230 -36.41 26.76 -22.34
CA PHE A 1230 -36.83 25.35 -22.31
C PHE A 1230 -38.35 25.13 -22.41
N ALA A 1231 -39.16 26.13 -22.05
CA ALA A 1231 -40.62 26.00 -21.95
C ALA A 1231 -41.33 27.28 -22.44
N GLN A 1232 -41.05 27.68 -23.68
CA GLN A 1232 -41.56 28.92 -24.30
C GLN A 1232 -43.09 29.03 -24.27
N GLU A 1233 -43.81 27.91 -24.29
CA GLU A 1233 -45.26 27.83 -24.22
C GLU A 1233 -45.83 28.41 -22.93
N LEU A 1234 -45.08 28.36 -21.83
CA LEU A 1234 -45.53 28.87 -20.53
C LEU A 1234 -45.48 30.40 -20.43
N LYS A 1235 -44.78 31.07 -21.36
CA LYS A 1235 -44.52 32.52 -21.42
C LYS A 1235 -43.84 33.08 -20.16
N THR A 1236 -43.01 34.08 -20.36
CA THR A 1236 -42.40 34.87 -19.27
C THR A 1236 -43.20 36.15 -19.06
N PRO A 1237 -43.24 36.71 -17.83
CA PRO A 1237 -44.02 37.91 -17.53
C PRO A 1237 -43.42 39.17 -18.16
N TYR A 1238 -42.13 39.11 -18.49
CA TYR A 1238 -41.38 40.12 -19.23
C TYR A 1238 -40.35 39.46 -20.16
N PRO A 1239 -39.86 40.14 -21.20
CA PRO A 1239 -38.89 39.53 -22.10
C PRO A 1239 -37.51 39.44 -21.43
N VAL A 1240 -36.94 38.23 -21.46
CA VAL A 1240 -35.71 37.85 -20.75
C VAL A 1240 -34.74 37.19 -21.71
N SER A 1241 -33.44 37.46 -21.58
CA SER A 1241 -32.38 36.83 -22.38
C SER A 1241 -31.04 36.93 -21.65
N VAL A 1242 -30.06 36.10 -22.02
CA VAL A 1242 -28.71 36.13 -21.44
C VAL A 1242 -28.12 37.55 -21.49
N LYS A 1243 -28.26 38.25 -22.63
CA LYS A 1243 -27.78 39.63 -22.80
C LYS A 1243 -28.47 40.63 -21.86
N ARG A 1244 -29.77 40.44 -21.58
CA ARG A 1244 -30.50 41.31 -20.66
C ARG A 1244 -30.11 41.04 -19.21
N LEU A 1245 -29.90 39.78 -18.82
CA LEU A 1245 -29.39 39.43 -17.50
C LEU A 1245 -27.97 39.98 -17.30
N GLN A 1246 -27.08 39.83 -18.28
CA GLN A 1246 -25.74 40.42 -18.22
C GLN A 1246 -25.77 41.94 -18.03
N LYS A 1247 -26.71 42.64 -18.69
CA LYS A 1247 -26.91 44.07 -18.48
C LYS A 1247 -27.49 44.39 -17.09
N PHE A 1248 -28.44 43.58 -16.61
CA PHE A 1248 -29.01 43.75 -15.27
C PHE A 1248 -27.98 43.46 -14.18
N TRP A 1249 -27.03 42.55 -14.43
CA TRP A 1249 -25.91 42.28 -13.53
C TRP A 1249 -25.09 43.53 -13.21
N GLU A 1250 -24.97 44.47 -14.16
CA GLU A 1250 -24.28 45.76 -13.93
C GLU A 1250 -24.96 46.62 -12.85
N THR A 1251 -26.21 46.33 -12.50
CA THR A 1251 -26.94 47.02 -11.41
C THR A 1251 -26.83 46.31 -10.05
N VAL A 1252 -26.26 45.10 -10.03
CA VAL A 1252 -25.99 44.35 -8.79
C VAL A 1252 -24.74 44.94 -8.14
N ARG A 1253 -24.85 45.31 -6.86
CA ARG A 1253 -23.76 45.89 -6.07
C ARG A 1253 -22.54 44.97 -6.12
N GLU A 1254 -21.37 45.54 -6.41
CA GLU A 1254 -20.11 44.80 -6.56
C GLU A 1254 -19.59 44.14 -5.29
#